data_AF-A0A834TKI4-F1
#
_entry.id   AF-A0A834TKI4-F1
#
_cell.length_a   1.000
_cell.length_b   1.000
_cell.length_c   1.000
_cell.angle_alpha   90.00
_cell.angle_beta   90.00
_cell.angle_gamma   90.00
#
_symmetry.space_group_name_H-M   'P 1'
#
loop_
_entity.id
_entity.type
_entity.pdbx_description
1 polymer ?
#
loop_
_entity_poly.entity_id
_entity_poly.type
_entity_poly.pdbx_seq_one_letter_code
_entity_poly.pdbx_strand_id
1 'polypeptide(L)'
;MNLQVSDKKGVKRWERVEVKLEDHIIEVEPAVLLSQGTKSNMDSHAKWFNDYLSKIGMEKLSHSKPLWEVHVIKYLANTTLVFKIHHSIGDGYTMVSALISGLKRADDPSLPLSLPSLKSSKTEPFANQSSSLRRYLSLSTSFFTSLSDFARSILRSTIVEDHKTPIRSGNDGIDFGPSSIFHITFPMDQIRDIKSKLGVTVNDVITGIIFYGIRLYMQDIEHSSGTKDATLLPMLNIRNAKGYETLKDIEKSKGKSSWGNKFTYMHAMGKHFHKTMRNSSLLISNLVGPVDQLAMGNHPIKDVYFTLSGVPQSVVITIISYMGMLKVTIRTEEGFIDEKKLASYFVSVLLYVVRLLSKKSKEHKRLHYKAQKMELTITQPDDWHLHLRDGDLLEAVIPHSARHFGRAIVMPNLKPPITSTAAAVAYRESILKVLPKDSNFTPLMTLYLTDVTSRDEIKLAKRSGVVYGVKLYPAGATTHSEDGVTDLFGKCFPALEEMVEQNIPLLVHGEVTDPNVDIFDREKVFIETILKPLTQRLPQLKIVMEHITTMDAVKFVESCKEGYVAATVTPQHLLLNRNSLFQGGLRPHNYCLPVLKREIHRQAIVSAVTSGSKRFFLGTDSAPHERRKKECSCGCAGIYNSPVALSLYAKVFEEAGALDKLEAFTSFNGPDFYGLPRNTSKIKLRKSQWRVPESLSFTFGEIVPMFAGETLEWEPSLI
;
A
#
# COMPACT_ATOMS: atom_id res chain seq x y z
N MET A 1 2.82 16.90 -41.83
CA MET A 1 2.69 17.51 -40.48
C MET A 1 3.16 18.97 -40.59
N ASN A 2 2.95 19.84 -39.60
CA ASN A 2 3.29 21.27 -39.75
C ASN A 2 4.62 21.61 -39.05
N LEU A 3 5.45 22.43 -39.71
CA LEU A 3 6.68 23.05 -39.20
C LEU A 3 6.41 24.51 -38.86
N GLN A 4 6.99 25.03 -37.77
CA GLN A 4 6.89 26.45 -37.44
C GLN A 4 8.02 27.23 -38.12
N VAL A 5 7.67 28.07 -39.11
CA VAL A 5 8.61 28.90 -39.87
C VAL A 5 8.40 30.37 -39.49
N SER A 6 9.47 31.15 -39.41
CA SER A 6 9.34 32.61 -39.22
C SER A 6 9.42 33.30 -40.58
N ASP A 7 8.48 34.21 -40.86
CA ASP A 7 8.57 35.04 -42.06
C ASP A 7 9.66 36.11 -41.91
N LYS A 8 9.93 36.88 -42.98
CA LYS A 8 10.94 37.95 -43.00
C LYS A 8 10.68 39.07 -41.98
N LYS A 9 9.50 39.13 -41.37
CA LYS A 9 9.09 40.08 -40.33
C LYS A 9 9.13 39.46 -38.92
N GLY A 10 9.59 38.22 -38.78
CA GLY A 10 9.64 37.49 -37.51
C GLY A 10 8.30 36.91 -37.07
N VAL A 11 7.26 36.95 -37.91
CA VAL A 11 5.95 36.38 -37.60
C VAL A 11 6.00 34.87 -37.83
N LYS A 12 5.65 34.10 -36.80
CA LYS A 12 5.65 32.64 -36.85
C LYS A 12 4.41 32.12 -37.58
N ARG A 13 4.60 31.28 -38.60
CA ARG A 13 3.55 30.60 -39.36
C ARG A 13 3.78 29.09 -39.37
N TRP A 14 2.71 28.32 -39.56
CA TRP A 14 2.78 26.88 -39.73
C TRP A 14 2.81 26.53 -41.22
N GLU A 15 3.80 25.75 -41.64
CA GLU A 15 3.99 25.31 -43.02
C GLU A 15 3.93 23.79 -43.08
N ARG A 16 3.21 23.24 -44.06
CA ARG A 16 3.10 21.78 -44.20
C ARG A 16 4.40 21.25 -44.77
N VAL A 17 5.00 20.30 -44.08
CA VAL A 17 6.24 19.63 -44.51
C VAL A 17 6.05 18.12 -44.59
N GLU A 18 6.86 17.51 -45.45
CA GLU A 18 7.11 16.07 -45.45
C GLU A 18 7.92 15.70 -44.20
N VAL A 19 7.57 14.59 -43.57
CA VAL A 19 8.17 14.16 -42.30
C VAL A 19 9.01 12.92 -42.55
N LYS A 20 10.30 12.99 -42.21
CA LYS A 20 11.20 11.84 -42.18
C LYS A 20 11.16 11.22 -40.78
N LEU A 21 10.62 10.01 -40.65
CA LEU A 21 10.39 9.39 -39.33
C LEU A 21 11.70 9.12 -38.58
N GLU A 22 12.79 8.82 -39.29
CA GLU A 22 14.11 8.62 -38.71
C GLU A 22 14.63 9.83 -37.92
N ASP A 23 14.21 11.05 -38.27
CA ASP A 23 14.63 12.27 -37.57
C ASP A 23 13.87 12.50 -36.24
N HIS A 24 12.84 11.70 -35.97
CA HIS A 24 11.96 11.86 -34.81
C HIS A 24 11.95 10.66 -33.86
N ILE A 25 12.35 9.47 -34.31
CA ILE A 25 12.42 8.26 -33.49
C ILE A 25 13.84 8.09 -32.97
N ILE A 26 14.01 8.23 -31.66
CA ILE A 26 15.30 8.15 -30.98
C ILE A 26 15.34 6.83 -30.23
N GLU A 27 16.13 5.88 -30.73
CA GLU A 27 16.38 4.63 -30.00
C GLU A 27 17.39 4.89 -28.88
N VAL A 28 17.07 4.42 -27.67
CA VAL A 28 17.87 4.66 -26.47
C VAL A 28 18.24 3.31 -25.88
N GLU A 29 19.53 3.00 -25.93
CA GLU A 29 20.09 1.82 -25.27
C GLU A 29 20.84 2.23 -24.01
N PRO A 30 20.43 1.75 -22.82
CA PRO A 30 21.14 2.02 -21.58
C PRO A 30 22.40 1.15 -21.48
N ALA A 31 23.40 1.38 -22.34
CA ALA A 31 24.61 0.56 -22.48
C ALA A 31 25.38 0.36 -21.16
N VAL A 32 25.36 1.35 -20.26
CA VAL A 32 26.01 1.29 -18.93
C VAL A 32 25.29 0.36 -17.95
N LEU A 33 23.97 0.17 -18.11
CA LEU A 33 23.16 -0.73 -17.27
C LEU A 33 23.17 -2.19 -17.78
N LEU A 34 23.54 -2.40 -19.05
CA LEU A 34 23.59 -3.72 -19.66
C LEU A 34 24.93 -4.45 -19.41
N SER A 35 26.00 -3.72 -19.06
CA SER A 35 27.34 -4.28 -18.81
C SER A 35 27.62 -4.66 -17.35
N GLN A 36 26.79 -4.21 -16.40
CA GLN A 36 26.92 -4.52 -14.97
C GLN A 36 25.94 -5.63 -14.58
N GLY A 37 26.45 -6.87 -14.50
CA GLY A 37 25.68 -8.02 -14.04
C GLY A 37 25.42 -7.98 -12.53
N THR A 38 24.20 -8.40 -12.14
CA THR A 38 23.67 -8.66 -10.78
C THR A 38 22.98 -7.51 -10.03
N LYS A 39 21.80 -7.83 -9.45
CA LYS A 39 21.01 -7.24 -8.32
C LYS A 39 20.83 -5.71 -8.16
N SER A 40 21.73 -4.86 -8.62
CA SER A 40 21.65 -3.38 -8.55
C SER A 40 20.72 -2.76 -9.61
N ASN A 41 20.12 -3.58 -10.47
CA ASN A 41 19.58 -3.14 -11.76
C ASN A 41 18.24 -2.39 -11.74
N MET A 42 17.32 -2.64 -10.80
CA MET A 42 16.02 -1.93 -10.80
C MET A 42 16.12 -0.49 -10.28
N ASP A 43 16.79 -0.27 -9.15
CA ASP A 43 16.99 1.08 -8.62
C ASP A 43 17.93 1.89 -9.52
N SER A 44 18.95 1.23 -10.09
CA SER A 44 19.83 1.86 -11.08
C SER A 44 19.11 2.19 -12.38
N HIS A 45 18.19 1.34 -12.84
CA HIS A 45 17.35 1.65 -14.00
C HIS A 45 16.35 2.77 -13.71
N ALA A 46 15.68 2.76 -12.55
CA ALA A 46 14.76 3.82 -12.15
C ALA A 46 15.47 5.16 -12.04
N LYS A 47 16.66 5.18 -11.42
CA LYS A 47 17.51 6.37 -11.34
C LYS A 47 17.93 6.83 -12.74
N TRP A 48 18.52 5.96 -13.55
CA TRP A 48 18.91 6.29 -14.92
C TRP A 48 17.75 6.80 -15.76
N PHE A 49 16.57 6.18 -15.64
CA PHE A 49 15.37 6.58 -16.38
C PHE A 49 14.91 7.98 -15.95
N ASN A 50 14.94 8.29 -14.66
CA ASN A 50 14.67 9.62 -14.15
C ASN A 50 15.70 10.64 -14.63
N ASP A 51 17.00 10.31 -14.58
CA ASP A 51 18.08 11.16 -15.09
C ASP A 51 17.90 11.42 -16.60
N TYR A 52 17.47 10.40 -17.35
CA TYR A 52 17.16 10.52 -18.77
C TYR A 52 15.96 11.43 -19.03
N LEU A 53 14.86 11.27 -18.28
CA LEU A 53 13.69 12.13 -18.38
C LEU A 53 14.01 13.59 -18.00
N SER A 54 14.84 13.80 -16.98
CA SER A 54 15.37 15.10 -16.58
C SER A 54 16.14 15.74 -17.73
N LYS A 55 17.11 15.01 -18.29
CA LYS A 55 17.92 15.45 -19.44
C LYS A 55 17.06 15.89 -20.63
N ILE A 56 16.17 15.02 -21.12
CA ILE A 56 15.34 15.37 -22.29
C ILE A 56 14.34 16.47 -21.96
N GLY A 57 13.95 16.65 -20.69
CA GLY A 57 13.11 17.74 -20.23
C GLY A 57 13.78 19.10 -20.30
N MET A 58 15.11 19.16 -20.13
CA MET A 58 15.92 20.38 -20.23
C MET A 58 16.16 20.82 -21.69
N GLU A 59 16.11 19.89 -22.63
CA GLU A 59 16.38 20.15 -24.06
C GLU A 59 15.15 20.73 -24.78
N LYS A 60 15.34 21.83 -25.53
CA LYS A 60 14.29 22.38 -26.40
C LYS A 60 14.18 21.58 -27.70
N LEU A 61 12.97 21.36 -28.18
CA LEU A 61 12.73 20.74 -29.49
C LEU A 61 13.27 21.64 -30.61
N SER A 62 13.97 21.05 -31.58
CA SER A 62 14.50 21.79 -32.71
C SER A 62 13.38 22.38 -33.57
N HIS A 63 13.50 23.66 -33.93
CA HIS A 63 12.59 24.32 -34.86
C HIS A 63 12.87 23.97 -36.34
N SER A 64 13.91 23.19 -36.63
CA SER A 64 14.22 22.73 -38.00
C SER A 64 13.35 21.55 -38.44
N LYS A 65 12.64 20.90 -37.51
CA LYS A 65 11.75 19.76 -37.76
C LYS A 65 10.42 19.95 -37.02
N PRO A 66 9.35 19.21 -37.38
CA PRO A 66 8.12 19.20 -36.60
C PRO A 66 8.38 19.01 -35.10
N LEU A 67 7.66 19.74 -34.25
CA LEU A 67 8.02 19.89 -32.83
C LEU A 67 7.57 18.69 -31.96
N TRP A 68 8.03 17.48 -32.29
CA TRP A 68 7.80 16.27 -31.52
C TRP A 68 8.91 15.24 -31.72
N GLU A 69 9.14 14.38 -30.74
CA GLU A 69 10.11 13.29 -30.75
C GLU A 69 9.52 12.08 -29.99
N VAL A 70 9.92 10.87 -30.37
CA VAL A 70 9.58 9.62 -29.69
C VAL A 70 10.86 8.92 -29.29
N HIS A 71 11.07 8.74 -27.99
CA HIS A 71 12.21 8.01 -27.47
C HIS A 71 11.78 6.57 -27.18
N VAL A 72 12.46 5.62 -27.80
CA VAL A 72 12.21 4.18 -27.64
C VAL A 72 13.29 3.62 -26.73
N ILE A 73 12.94 3.40 -25.47
CA ILE A 73 13.85 2.88 -24.45
C ILE A 73 13.59 1.39 -24.30
N LYS A 74 14.57 0.58 -24.71
CA LYS A 74 14.52 -0.88 -24.57
C LYS A 74 15.35 -1.27 -23.35
N TYR A 75 14.72 -1.93 -22.38
CA TYR A 75 15.42 -2.44 -21.20
C TYR A 75 14.89 -3.81 -20.81
N LEU A 76 15.76 -4.83 -20.89
CA LEU A 76 15.41 -6.23 -20.72
C LEU A 76 14.21 -6.60 -21.64
N ALA A 77 13.16 -7.21 -21.09
CA ALA A 77 11.95 -7.58 -21.82
C ALA A 77 10.90 -6.44 -21.90
N ASN A 78 11.20 -5.24 -21.38
CA ASN A 78 10.26 -4.12 -21.37
C ASN A 78 10.68 -3.04 -22.38
N THR A 79 9.67 -2.42 -23.02
CA THR A 79 9.86 -1.25 -23.89
C THR A 79 9.08 -0.09 -23.33
N THR A 80 9.75 1.04 -23.14
CA THR A 80 9.13 2.31 -22.72
C THR A 80 9.18 3.29 -23.89
N LEU A 81 8.02 3.86 -24.23
CA LEU A 81 7.90 4.91 -25.24
C LEU A 81 7.69 6.24 -24.54
N VAL A 82 8.58 7.20 -24.78
CA VAL A 82 8.46 8.56 -24.26
C VAL A 82 8.16 9.51 -25.42
N PHE A 83 6.97 10.10 -25.41
CA PHE A 83 6.55 11.08 -26.41
C PHE A 83 6.84 12.49 -25.89
N LYS A 84 7.77 13.19 -26.53
CA LYS A 84 8.11 14.59 -26.23
C LYS A 84 7.48 15.47 -27.30
N ILE A 85 6.46 16.24 -26.96
CA ILE A 85 5.64 16.97 -27.92
C ILE A 85 5.50 18.42 -27.46
N HIS A 86 5.76 19.37 -28.36
CA HIS A 86 5.57 20.78 -28.05
C HIS A 86 4.08 21.12 -27.98
N HIS A 87 3.67 21.82 -26.93
CA HIS A 87 2.26 22.19 -26.68
C HIS A 87 1.61 23.02 -27.80
N SER A 88 2.37 23.62 -28.71
CA SER A 88 1.80 24.31 -29.87
C SER A 88 1.10 23.38 -30.87
N ILE A 89 1.35 22.07 -30.80
CA ILE A 89 0.76 21.05 -31.68
C ILE A 89 -0.67 20.69 -31.24
N GLY A 90 -0.95 20.68 -29.94
CA GLY A 90 -2.27 20.33 -29.41
C GLY A 90 -2.33 20.35 -27.89
N ASP A 91 -3.54 20.44 -27.36
CA ASP A 91 -3.80 20.34 -25.94
C ASP A 91 -3.76 18.87 -25.48
N GLY A 92 -3.70 18.63 -24.17
CA GLY A 92 -3.61 17.28 -23.62
C GLY A 92 -4.76 16.36 -24.07
N TYR A 93 -5.95 16.92 -24.35
CA TYR A 93 -7.06 16.14 -24.88
C TYR A 93 -6.81 15.68 -26.32
N THR A 94 -6.33 16.58 -27.18
CA THR A 94 -5.98 16.27 -28.56
C THR A 94 -4.86 15.23 -28.61
N MET A 95 -3.86 15.36 -27.73
CA MET A 95 -2.74 14.43 -27.62
C MET A 95 -3.20 13.03 -27.15
N VAL A 96 -4.03 12.95 -26.11
CA VAL A 96 -4.59 11.68 -25.64
C VAL A 96 -5.54 11.07 -26.68
N SER A 97 -6.34 11.89 -27.39
CA SER A 97 -7.20 11.40 -28.48
C SER A 97 -6.38 10.78 -29.62
N ALA A 98 -5.27 11.43 -29.99
CA ALA A 98 -4.35 10.93 -31.01
C ALA A 98 -3.70 9.61 -30.58
N LEU A 99 -3.22 9.55 -29.34
CA LEU A 99 -2.65 8.33 -28.76
C LEU A 99 -3.66 7.18 -28.76
N ILE A 100 -4.85 7.40 -28.18
CA ILE A 100 -5.92 6.41 -28.07
C ILE A 100 -6.40 5.94 -29.46
N SER A 101 -6.43 6.84 -30.46
CA SER A 101 -6.83 6.47 -31.83
C SER A 101 -5.89 5.46 -32.51
N GLY A 102 -4.63 5.39 -32.06
CA GLY A 102 -3.64 4.43 -32.56
C GLY A 102 -3.60 3.11 -31.77
N LEU A 103 -4.42 2.96 -30.72
CA LEU A 103 -4.36 1.84 -29.79
C LEU A 103 -5.65 1.01 -29.84
N LYS A 104 -5.54 -0.25 -29.41
CA LYS A 104 -6.67 -1.18 -29.29
C LYS A 104 -6.84 -1.63 -27.84
N ARG A 105 -7.95 -2.31 -27.54
CA ARG A 105 -8.08 -3.01 -26.26
C ARG A 105 -7.17 -4.24 -26.24
N ALA A 106 -6.59 -4.52 -25.07
CA ALA A 106 -5.72 -5.67 -24.87
C ALA A 106 -6.48 -7.00 -24.74
N ASP A 107 -7.73 -6.96 -24.25
CA ASP A 107 -8.56 -8.15 -24.07
C ASP A 107 -9.26 -8.57 -25.38
N ASP A 108 -9.83 -7.62 -26.10
CA ASP A 108 -10.47 -7.85 -27.39
C ASP A 108 -10.21 -6.67 -28.35
N PRO A 109 -9.26 -6.82 -29.29
CA PRO A 109 -8.91 -5.78 -30.26
C PRO A 109 -10.06 -5.38 -31.21
N SER A 110 -11.15 -6.14 -31.27
CA SER A 110 -12.32 -5.85 -32.10
C SER A 110 -13.32 -4.90 -31.42
N LEU A 111 -13.27 -4.78 -30.09
CA LEU A 111 -14.18 -3.93 -29.33
C LEU A 111 -13.72 -2.46 -29.30
N PRO A 112 -14.65 -1.49 -29.33
CA PRO A 112 -14.32 -0.09 -29.14
C PRO A 112 -13.84 0.16 -27.70
N LEU A 113 -13.01 1.19 -27.53
CA LEU A 113 -12.49 1.61 -26.24
C LEU A 113 -13.59 2.20 -25.35
N SER A 114 -13.65 1.74 -24.11
CA SER A 114 -14.55 2.25 -23.08
C SER A 114 -14.04 3.59 -22.57
N LEU A 115 -14.54 4.66 -23.15
CA LEU A 115 -14.22 6.01 -22.73
C LEU A 115 -15.12 6.43 -21.56
N PRO A 116 -14.56 7.00 -20.48
CA PRO A 116 -15.36 7.43 -19.34
C PRO A 116 -16.33 8.54 -19.77
N SER A 117 -17.63 8.27 -19.64
CA SER A 117 -18.67 9.25 -19.94
C SER A 117 -18.66 10.36 -18.87
N LEU A 118 -18.47 11.62 -19.28
CA LEU A 118 -18.74 12.79 -18.44
C LEU A 118 -20.26 12.95 -18.32
N LYS A 119 -20.91 12.12 -17.49
CA LYS A 119 -22.31 12.37 -17.10
C LYS A 119 -22.32 13.60 -16.20
N SER A 120 -22.82 14.72 -16.74
CA SER A 120 -23.25 15.87 -15.94
C SER A 120 -24.21 15.34 -14.87
N SER A 121 -23.84 15.48 -13.59
CA SER A 121 -24.76 15.17 -12.51
C SER A 121 -25.90 16.18 -12.57
N LYS A 122 -27.08 15.73 -12.98
CA LYS A 122 -28.31 16.45 -12.66
C LYS A 122 -28.40 16.49 -11.14
N THR A 123 -28.23 17.66 -10.55
CA THR A 123 -28.59 17.91 -9.16
C THR A 123 -30.09 17.70 -9.05
N GLU A 124 -30.50 16.57 -8.49
CA GLU A 124 -31.86 16.35 -8.01
C GLU A 124 -32.17 17.43 -6.96
N PRO A 125 -33.16 18.30 -7.16
CA PRO A 125 -33.53 19.27 -6.16
C PRO A 125 -34.20 18.51 -5.02
N PHE A 126 -33.55 18.48 -3.86
CA PHE A 126 -34.17 18.06 -2.60
C PHE A 126 -35.50 18.81 -2.44
N ALA A 127 -36.60 18.08 -2.57
CA ALA A 127 -37.94 18.58 -2.31
C ALA A 127 -38.05 18.90 -0.82
N ASN A 128 -38.17 20.19 -0.49
CA ASN A 128 -38.92 20.61 0.67
C ASN A 128 -39.57 21.97 0.37
N GLN A 129 -40.89 22.03 0.55
CA GLN A 129 -41.72 23.19 0.28
C GLN A 129 -41.39 24.34 1.25
N SER A 130 -40.74 25.38 0.74
CA SER A 130 -40.98 26.81 0.98
C SER A 130 -39.70 27.61 0.70
N SER A 131 -39.85 28.80 0.12
CA SER A 131 -38.82 29.80 -0.23
C SER A 131 -38.06 29.65 -1.58
N SER A 132 -38.80 29.70 -2.69
CA SER A 132 -38.25 29.73 -4.06
C SER A 132 -37.50 31.04 -4.44
N LEU A 133 -37.82 32.18 -3.81
CA LEU A 133 -37.23 33.48 -4.19
C LEU A 133 -35.85 33.75 -3.58
N ARG A 134 -35.60 33.34 -2.33
CA ARG A 134 -34.30 33.55 -1.65
C ARG A 134 -33.16 32.75 -2.31
N ARG A 135 -33.49 31.58 -2.87
CA ARG A 135 -32.51 30.66 -3.47
C ARG A 135 -32.02 31.14 -4.85
N TYR A 136 -32.86 31.83 -5.62
CA TYR A 136 -32.46 32.42 -6.91
C TYR A 136 -31.50 33.60 -6.75
N LEU A 137 -31.77 34.46 -5.77
CA LEU A 137 -30.88 35.56 -5.40
C LEU A 137 -29.54 35.03 -4.85
N SER A 138 -29.55 34.02 -3.97
CA SER A 138 -28.30 33.45 -3.42
C SER A 138 -27.43 32.72 -4.46
N LEU A 139 -28.05 32.04 -5.44
CA LEU A 139 -27.31 31.35 -6.52
C LEU A 139 -26.62 32.33 -7.46
N SER A 140 -27.26 33.48 -7.79
CA SER A 140 -26.62 34.53 -8.57
C SER A 140 -25.42 35.14 -7.83
N THR A 141 -25.57 35.47 -6.54
CA THR A 141 -24.47 36.04 -5.75
C THR A 141 -23.32 35.08 -5.59
N SER A 142 -23.56 33.78 -5.33
CA SER A 142 -22.48 32.80 -5.18
C SER A 142 -21.71 32.52 -6.48
N PHE A 143 -22.38 32.58 -7.63
CA PHE A 143 -21.72 32.48 -8.93
C PHE A 143 -20.86 33.71 -9.22
N PHE A 144 -21.39 34.92 -8.99
CA PHE A 144 -20.64 36.15 -9.17
C PHE A 144 -19.48 36.30 -8.17
N THR A 145 -19.63 35.86 -6.92
CA THR A 145 -18.51 35.86 -5.95
C THR A 145 -17.43 34.87 -6.36
N SER A 146 -17.78 33.66 -6.80
CA SER A 146 -16.80 32.67 -7.25
C SER A 146 -16.05 33.14 -8.51
N LEU A 147 -16.76 33.78 -9.45
CA LEU A 147 -16.15 34.36 -10.64
C LEU A 147 -15.28 35.57 -10.29
N SER A 148 -15.71 36.40 -9.34
CA SER A 148 -14.94 37.55 -8.82
C SER A 148 -13.69 37.10 -8.08
N ASP A 149 -13.77 36.07 -7.23
CA ASP A 149 -12.62 35.52 -6.50
C ASP A 149 -11.63 34.84 -7.45
N PHE A 150 -12.13 34.13 -8.46
CA PHE A 150 -11.30 33.59 -9.53
C PHE A 150 -10.59 34.69 -10.33
N ALA A 151 -11.33 35.72 -10.77
CA ALA A 151 -10.76 36.86 -11.49
C ALA A 151 -9.76 37.64 -10.62
N ARG A 152 -10.06 37.83 -9.33
CA ARG A 152 -9.17 38.45 -8.34
C ARG A 152 -7.92 37.61 -8.11
N SER A 153 -8.03 36.29 -8.09
CA SER A 153 -6.88 35.37 -7.97
C SER A 153 -5.97 35.43 -9.21
N ILE A 154 -6.55 35.52 -10.42
CA ILE A 154 -5.78 35.71 -11.67
C ILE A 154 -5.09 37.08 -11.68
N LEU A 155 -5.82 38.14 -11.30
CA LEU A 155 -5.25 39.48 -11.25
C LEU A 155 -4.13 39.57 -10.22
N ARG A 156 -4.34 39.01 -9.02
CA ARG A 156 -3.34 38.94 -7.96
C ARG A 156 -2.11 38.17 -8.42
N SER A 157 -2.25 36.98 -9.01
CA SER A 157 -1.11 36.19 -9.52
C SER A 157 -0.39 36.85 -10.69
N THR A 158 -0.99 37.81 -11.41
CA THR A 158 -0.29 38.57 -12.47
C THR A 158 0.54 39.73 -11.91
N ILE A 159 0.19 40.23 -10.73
CA ILE A 159 0.77 41.43 -10.12
C ILE A 159 1.72 41.07 -8.96
N VAL A 160 1.33 40.10 -8.14
CA VAL A 160 1.98 39.69 -6.90
C VAL A 160 2.59 38.30 -7.10
N GLU A 161 3.87 38.20 -6.79
CA GLU A 161 4.62 36.95 -6.77
C GLU A 161 4.41 36.24 -5.42
N ASP A 162 4.17 34.92 -5.45
CA ASP A 162 4.08 34.12 -4.23
C ASP A 162 5.40 34.15 -3.45
N HIS A 163 5.29 34.03 -2.13
CA HIS A 163 6.46 33.97 -1.26
C HIS A 163 7.38 32.79 -1.63
N LYS A 164 8.68 32.96 -1.37
CA LYS A 164 9.60 31.82 -1.36
C LYS A 164 9.20 30.87 -0.24
N THR A 165 9.06 29.61 -0.59
CA THR A 165 8.58 28.53 0.29
C THR A 165 9.35 27.25 -0.01
N PRO A 166 9.27 26.21 0.85
CA PRO A 166 9.85 24.90 0.59
C PRO A 166 9.39 24.20 -0.72
N ILE A 167 8.40 24.77 -1.41
CA ILE A 167 7.89 24.28 -2.70
C ILE A 167 8.08 25.29 -3.85
N ARG A 168 8.67 26.45 -3.56
CA ARG A 168 8.90 27.54 -4.53
C ARG A 168 10.23 28.23 -4.22
N SER A 169 11.28 27.89 -4.97
CA SER A 169 12.61 28.50 -4.81
C SER A 169 12.64 29.96 -5.29
N GLY A 170 11.88 30.25 -6.35
CA GLY A 170 11.90 31.54 -7.04
C GLY A 170 13.19 31.79 -7.84
N ASN A 171 13.97 30.74 -8.13
CA ASN A 171 15.17 30.82 -8.94
C ASN A 171 14.82 31.11 -10.42
N ASP A 172 15.69 31.84 -11.12
CA ASP A 172 15.59 31.98 -12.57
C ASP A 172 16.04 30.69 -13.27
N GLY A 173 15.43 30.34 -14.42
CA GLY A 173 15.84 29.20 -15.24
C GLY A 173 15.24 27.84 -14.86
N ILE A 174 14.30 27.78 -13.92
CA ILE A 174 13.58 26.56 -13.52
C ILE A 174 12.89 25.86 -14.72
N ASP A 175 12.43 26.63 -15.70
CA ASP A 175 11.72 26.13 -16.89
C ASP A 175 12.41 24.93 -17.55
N PHE A 176 13.74 24.99 -17.68
CA PHE A 176 14.58 23.99 -18.32
C PHE A 176 15.75 23.56 -17.40
N GLY A 177 15.57 23.67 -16.08
CA GLY A 177 16.52 23.21 -15.09
C GLY A 177 16.41 21.70 -14.80
N PRO A 178 17.38 21.13 -14.07
CA PRO A 178 17.32 19.74 -13.61
C PRO A 178 16.07 19.49 -12.77
N SER A 179 15.38 18.38 -13.05
CA SER A 179 14.15 18.03 -12.35
C SER A 179 14.08 16.56 -11.99
N SER A 180 13.60 16.29 -10.79
CA SER A 180 13.29 14.93 -10.34
C SER A 180 11.84 14.61 -10.66
N ILE A 181 11.57 13.38 -11.10
CA ILE A 181 10.23 12.92 -11.46
C ILE A 181 9.92 11.66 -10.67
N PHE A 182 8.77 11.64 -10.01
CA PHE A 182 8.29 10.47 -9.30
C PHE A 182 6.77 10.32 -9.46
N HIS A 183 6.28 9.12 -9.15
CA HIS A 183 4.89 8.75 -9.38
C HIS A 183 4.24 8.21 -8.11
N ILE A 184 2.97 8.58 -7.90
CA ILE A 184 2.09 8.04 -6.87
C ILE A 184 0.84 7.52 -7.56
N THR A 185 0.29 6.41 -7.09
CA THR A 185 -0.93 5.84 -7.65
C THR A 185 -2.01 5.72 -6.58
N PHE A 186 -3.23 6.13 -6.91
CA PHE A 186 -4.39 5.99 -6.02
C PHE A 186 -5.48 5.14 -6.68
N PRO A 187 -6.11 4.20 -5.95
CA PRO A 187 -7.25 3.45 -6.46
C PRO A 187 -8.45 4.38 -6.77
N MET A 188 -9.04 4.31 -7.96
CA MET A 188 -10.15 5.21 -8.36
C MET A 188 -11.44 4.95 -7.57
N ASP A 189 -11.64 3.74 -7.07
CA ASP A 189 -12.75 3.36 -6.19
C ASP A 189 -12.71 4.18 -4.88
N GLN A 190 -11.55 4.32 -4.25
CA GLN A 190 -11.37 5.16 -3.06
C GLN A 190 -11.69 6.63 -3.36
N ILE A 191 -11.19 7.16 -4.47
CA ILE A 191 -11.46 8.55 -4.88
C ILE A 191 -12.96 8.74 -5.15
N ARG A 192 -13.62 7.77 -5.79
CA ARG A 192 -15.08 7.79 -6.05
C ARG A 192 -15.90 7.68 -4.76
N ASP A 193 -15.44 6.90 -3.79
CA ASP A 193 -16.09 6.78 -2.48
C ASP A 193 -16.02 8.11 -1.72
N ILE A 194 -14.83 8.74 -1.65
CA ILE A 194 -14.64 10.07 -1.04
C ILE A 194 -15.54 11.10 -1.73
N LYS A 195 -15.49 11.14 -3.07
CA LYS A 195 -16.33 12.01 -3.90
C LYS A 195 -17.80 11.88 -3.50
N SER A 196 -18.29 10.65 -3.43
CA SER A 196 -19.70 10.34 -3.15
C SER A 196 -20.09 10.73 -1.73
N LYS A 197 -19.25 10.42 -0.73
CA LYS A 197 -19.49 10.75 0.68
C LYS A 197 -19.42 12.25 0.98
N LEU A 198 -18.63 13.01 0.22
CA LEU A 198 -18.51 14.47 0.36
C LEU A 198 -19.49 15.25 -0.53
N GLY A 199 -20.11 14.61 -1.52
CA GLY A 199 -20.97 15.30 -2.49
C GLY A 199 -20.22 16.27 -3.41
N VAL A 200 -18.93 16.00 -3.67
CA VAL A 200 -18.04 16.85 -4.48
C VAL A 200 -17.65 16.19 -5.81
N THR A 201 -16.79 16.80 -6.62
CA THR A 201 -16.23 16.20 -7.83
C THR A 201 -14.92 15.45 -7.57
N VAL A 202 -14.48 14.62 -8.52
CA VAL A 202 -13.17 13.94 -8.44
C VAL A 202 -12.02 14.95 -8.35
N ASN A 203 -12.11 16.06 -9.09
CA ASN A 203 -11.10 17.11 -9.06
C ASN A 203 -11.01 17.77 -7.68
N ASP A 204 -12.15 18.02 -7.02
CA ASP A 204 -12.17 18.61 -5.68
C ASP A 204 -11.45 17.72 -4.66
N VAL A 205 -11.68 16.40 -4.74
CA VAL A 205 -10.99 15.42 -3.89
C VAL A 205 -9.48 15.46 -4.13
N ILE A 206 -9.06 15.40 -5.40
CA ILE A 206 -7.64 15.37 -5.76
C ILE A 206 -6.95 16.69 -5.36
N THR A 207 -7.54 17.83 -5.70
CA THR A 207 -7.05 19.15 -5.33
C THR A 207 -6.97 19.32 -3.82
N GLY A 208 -7.97 18.83 -3.07
CA GLY A 208 -7.96 18.85 -1.61
C GLY A 208 -6.81 18.02 -1.02
N ILE A 209 -6.58 16.81 -1.55
CA ILE A 209 -5.48 15.93 -1.11
C ILE A 209 -4.13 16.60 -1.38
N ILE A 210 -3.93 17.13 -2.58
CA ILE A 210 -2.68 17.78 -3.00
C ILE A 210 -2.44 19.04 -2.16
N PHE A 211 -3.43 19.92 -2.03
CA PHE A 211 -3.24 21.18 -1.32
C PHE A 211 -2.95 20.95 0.16
N TYR A 212 -3.67 20.03 0.80
CA TYR A 212 -3.43 19.71 2.20
C TYR A 212 -2.09 18.99 2.41
N GLY A 213 -1.71 18.07 1.52
CA GLY A 213 -0.40 17.41 1.59
C GLY A 213 0.76 18.39 1.41
N ILE A 214 0.65 19.34 0.47
CA ILE A 214 1.63 20.42 0.30
C ILE A 214 1.70 21.30 1.53
N ARG A 215 0.55 21.66 2.12
CA ARG A 215 0.53 22.49 3.33
C ARG A 215 1.25 21.80 4.49
N LEU A 216 1.00 20.50 4.69
CA LEU A 216 1.68 19.71 5.71
C LEU A 216 3.19 19.62 5.45
N TYR A 217 3.58 19.37 4.19
CA TYR A 217 4.99 19.37 3.80
C TYR A 217 5.68 20.71 4.09
N MET A 218 5.07 21.83 3.68
CA MET A 218 5.63 23.17 3.93
C MET A 218 5.81 23.46 5.41
N GLN A 219 4.82 23.10 6.24
CA GLN A 219 4.86 23.30 7.69
C GLN A 219 5.95 22.48 8.37
N ASP A 220 6.20 21.28 7.86
CA ASP A 220 7.19 20.37 8.43
C ASP A 220 8.63 20.75 8.05
N ILE A 221 8.85 21.19 6.81
CA ILE A 221 10.18 21.64 6.36
C ILE A 221 10.53 23.00 6.95
N GLU A 222 9.56 23.93 7.03
CA GLU A 222 9.77 25.25 7.59
C GLU A 222 8.52 25.68 8.38
N HIS A 223 8.60 25.64 9.71
CA HIS A 223 7.46 25.94 10.59
C HIS A 223 6.87 27.34 10.34
N SER A 224 7.70 28.33 9.99
CA SER A 224 7.27 29.69 9.59
C SER A 224 6.54 29.77 8.25
N SER A 225 6.61 28.73 7.42
CA SER A 225 5.89 28.67 6.13
C SER A 225 4.41 28.33 6.26
N GLY A 226 3.92 28.01 7.46
CA GLY A 226 2.51 27.72 7.72
C GLY A 226 1.55 28.85 7.31
N THR A 227 1.98 30.11 7.39
CA THR A 227 1.18 31.31 7.05
C THR A 227 1.55 31.94 5.71
N LYS A 228 2.56 31.42 5.00
CA LYS A 228 2.97 31.96 3.70
C LYS A 228 1.93 31.59 2.62
N ASP A 229 1.70 32.55 1.72
CA ASP A 229 0.85 32.36 0.54
C ASP A 229 1.51 31.37 -0.42
N ALA A 230 0.72 30.41 -0.91
CA ALA A 230 1.11 29.46 -1.95
C ALA A 230 -0.09 29.23 -2.88
N THR A 231 0.06 29.64 -4.14
CA THR A 231 -1.00 29.60 -5.14
C THR A 231 -0.86 28.35 -6.02
N LEU A 232 -1.94 27.57 -6.09
CA LEU A 232 -2.09 26.47 -7.03
C LEU A 232 -2.66 26.99 -8.35
N LEU A 233 -1.97 26.73 -9.45
CA LEU A 233 -2.43 27.08 -10.79
C LEU A 233 -3.02 25.83 -11.50
N PRO A 234 -4.37 25.67 -11.53
CA PRO A 234 -4.99 24.58 -12.27
C PRO A 234 -5.02 24.83 -13.78
N MET A 235 -4.50 23.88 -14.54
CA MET A 235 -4.68 23.79 -15.98
C MET A 235 -5.98 23.02 -16.27
N LEU A 236 -7.03 23.77 -16.61
CA LEU A 236 -8.34 23.21 -16.95
C LEU A 236 -8.50 23.07 -18.46
N ASN A 237 -9.06 21.94 -18.89
CA ASN A 237 -9.51 21.73 -20.26
C ASN A 237 -10.96 22.22 -20.42
N ILE A 238 -11.24 23.05 -21.42
CA ILE A 238 -12.56 23.70 -21.64
C ILE A 238 -13.27 23.11 -22.86
N ARG A 239 -12.77 22.00 -23.39
CA ARG A 239 -13.53 21.24 -24.38
C ARG A 239 -14.82 20.75 -23.75
N ASN A 240 -15.95 21.24 -24.27
CA ASN A 240 -17.27 20.71 -23.97
C ASN A 240 -17.48 19.40 -24.74
N ALA A 241 -16.70 18.37 -24.37
CA ALA A 241 -16.70 17.06 -24.99
C ALA A 241 -17.32 16.04 -24.03
N LYS A 242 -18.24 15.21 -24.53
CA LYS A 242 -18.92 14.15 -23.73
C LYS A 242 -17.99 12.96 -23.40
N GLY A 243 -16.84 12.88 -24.05
CA GLY A 243 -15.79 11.87 -23.96
C GLY A 243 -14.71 12.17 -25.02
N TYR A 244 -13.69 11.33 -25.15
CA TYR A 244 -12.69 11.45 -26.23
C TYR A 244 -13.31 11.11 -27.60
N GLU A 245 -12.82 11.76 -28.65
CA GLU A 245 -13.25 11.53 -30.03
C GLU A 245 -12.09 10.89 -30.82
N THR A 246 -12.40 10.07 -31.83
CA THR A 246 -11.35 9.51 -32.69
C THR A 246 -10.76 10.60 -33.58
N LEU A 247 -9.54 10.41 -34.09
CA LEU A 247 -8.93 11.33 -35.06
C LEU A 247 -9.84 11.62 -36.26
N LYS A 248 -10.55 10.59 -36.76
CA LYS A 248 -11.49 10.73 -37.88
C LYS A 248 -12.69 11.60 -37.52
N ASP A 249 -13.16 11.54 -36.27
CA ASP A 249 -14.26 12.37 -35.79
C ASP A 249 -13.81 13.82 -35.58
N ILE A 250 -12.61 14.01 -35.04
CA ILE A 250 -11.98 15.32 -34.84
C ILE A 250 -11.77 16.03 -36.19
N GLU A 251 -11.26 15.33 -37.21
CA GLU A 251 -11.06 15.88 -38.56
C GLU A 251 -12.37 16.24 -39.27
N LYS A 252 -13.44 15.46 -39.04
CA LYS A 252 -14.78 15.73 -39.61
C LYS A 252 -15.51 16.85 -38.86
N SER A 253 -15.17 17.12 -37.61
CA SER A 253 -15.82 18.12 -36.78
C SER A 253 -15.42 19.56 -37.19
N LYS A 254 -16.29 20.27 -37.91
CA LYS A 254 -16.15 21.72 -38.12
C LYS A 254 -16.65 22.47 -36.88
N GLY A 255 -15.84 22.55 -35.81
CA GLY A 255 -16.19 23.35 -34.63
C GLY A 255 -15.57 22.92 -33.29
N LYS A 256 -16.41 22.73 -32.27
CA LYS A 256 -16.04 22.58 -30.84
C LYS A 256 -15.02 21.45 -30.56
N SER A 257 -14.93 20.44 -31.42
CA SER A 257 -14.01 19.30 -31.31
C SER A 257 -12.73 19.38 -32.17
N SER A 258 -12.51 20.45 -32.93
CA SER A 258 -11.37 20.59 -33.86
C SER A 258 -9.99 20.32 -33.24
N TRP A 259 -9.06 19.80 -34.05
CA TRP A 259 -7.65 19.61 -33.70
C TRP A 259 -6.99 20.92 -33.24
N GLY A 260 -6.11 20.85 -32.23
CA GLY A 260 -5.30 21.97 -31.74
C GLY A 260 -5.54 22.33 -30.28
N ASN A 261 -5.13 23.54 -29.87
CA ASN A 261 -5.20 23.99 -28.48
C ASN A 261 -6.53 24.66 -28.15
N LYS A 262 -7.20 24.23 -27.06
CA LYS A 262 -8.36 24.92 -26.48
C LYS A 262 -8.21 25.10 -24.96
N PHE A 263 -7.49 26.16 -24.58
CA PHE A 263 -7.32 26.59 -23.19
C PHE A 263 -8.07 27.91 -22.92
N THR A 264 -8.50 28.14 -21.68
CA THR A 264 -9.16 29.38 -21.24
C THR A 264 -8.11 30.17 -20.50
N TYR A 265 -7.50 31.08 -21.24
CA TYR A 265 -7.27 32.43 -20.76
C TYR A 265 -7.86 33.33 -21.85
N MET A 266 -8.63 34.36 -21.47
CA MET A 266 -9.20 35.33 -22.42
C MET A 266 -8.14 35.68 -23.48
N HIS A 267 -8.54 35.71 -24.75
CA HIS A 267 -7.71 35.89 -25.95
C HIS A 267 -6.78 37.14 -25.98
N ALA A 268 -6.59 37.86 -24.88
CA ALA A 268 -5.93 39.15 -24.84
C ALA A 268 -4.50 39.19 -24.24
N MET A 269 -3.94 38.15 -23.61
CA MET A 269 -2.76 38.36 -22.73
C MET A 269 -1.65 37.29 -22.80
N GLY A 270 -1.14 36.96 -23.99
CA GLY A 270 0.01 36.03 -24.14
C GLY A 270 1.28 36.44 -23.37
N LYS A 271 1.54 37.76 -23.22
CA LYS A 271 2.67 38.27 -22.40
C LYS A 271 2.48 38.08 -20.89
N HIS A 272 1.24 38.05 -20.40
CA HIS A 272 0.98 37.93 -18.96
C HIS A 272 0.93 36.48 -18.51
N PHE A 273 0.72 35.53 -19.43
CA PHE A 273 0.65 34.11 -19.13
C PHE A 273 1.90 33.56 -18.43
N HIS A 274 3.08 33.81 -19.00
CA HIS A 274 4.34 33.38 -18.39
C HIS A 274 4.56 34.05 -17.02
N LYS A 275 4.17 35.33 -16.88
CA LYS A 275 4.26 36.06 -15.61
C LYS A 275 3.35 35.44 -14.54
N THR A 276 2.09 35.14 -14.86
CA THR A 276 1.16 34.45 -13.96
C THR A 276 1.69 33.08 -13.55
N MET A 277 2.24 32.32 -14.50
CA MET A 277 2.87 31.02 -14.20
C MET A 277 4.06 31.16 -13.26
N ARG A 278 4.98 32.09 -13.54
CA ARG A 278 6.17 32.36 -12.72
C ARG A 278 5.80 32.81 -11.29
N ASN A 279 4.72 33.55 -11.15
CA ASN A 279 4.29 34.08 -9.87
C ASN A 279 3.57 33.05 -8.97
N SER A 280 3.06 31.95 -9.54
CA SER A 280 2.42 30.87 -8.78
C SER A 280 3.42 29.88 -8.19
N SER A 281 3.13 29.31 -7.02
CA SER A 281 3.97 28.30 -6.37
C SER A 281 3.95 26.94 -7.05
N LEU A 282 2.82 26.48 -7.58
CA LEU A 282 2.72 25.16 -8.20
C LEU A 282 1.69 25.06 -9.32
N LEU A 283 1.89 24.09 -10.20
CA LEU A 283 1.00 23.82 -11.34
C LEU A 283 0.37 22.43 -11.22
N ILE A 284 -0.94 22.32 -11.52
CA ILE A 284 -1.65 21.04 -11.62
C ILE A 284 -2.33 20.88 -12.97
N SER A 285 -2.21 19.70 -13.59
CA SER A 285 -2.93 19.34 -14.83
C SER A 285 -3.52 17.94 -14.71
N ASN A 286 -4.73 17.75 -15.22
CA ASN A 286 -5.45 16.48 -15.14
C ASN A 286 -6.00 16.06 -16.52
N LEU A 287 -5.83 14.78 -16.85
CA LEU A 287 -6.40 14.13 -18.02
C LEU A 287 -7.17 12.88 -17.58
N VAL A 288 -8.38 12.73 -18.08
CA VAL A 288 -9.08 11.46 -17.92
C VAL A 288 -8.48 10.47 -18.91
N GLY A 289 -8.12 9.26 -18.51
CA GLY A 289 -7.65 8.23 -19.44
C GLY A 289 -8.62 7.05 -19.53
N PRO A 290 -8.33 6.06 -20.41
CA PRO A 290 -9.22 4.94 -20.68
C PRO A 290 -9.34 4.01 -19.47
N VAL A 291 -10.52 3.38 -19.36
CA VAL A 291 -10.81 2.41 -18.30
C VAL A 291 -10.23 1.03 -18.65
N ASP A 292 -10.23 0.69 -19.94
CA ASP A 292 -9.71 -0.58 -20.44
C ASP A 292 -8.18 -0.57 -20.50
N GLN A 293 -7.59 -1.77 -20.41
CA GLN A 293 -6.18 -1.96 -20.73
C GLN A 293 -5.98 -1.79 -22.23
N LEU A 294 -5.09 -0.87 -22.60
CA LEU A 294 -4.73 -0.61 -23.99
C LEU A 294 -3.64 -1.58 -24.45
N ALA A 295 -3.56 -1.82 -25.76
CA ALA A 295 -2.48 -2.53 -26.42
C ALA A 295 -1.99 -1.75 -27.66
N MET A 296 -0.68 -1.78 -27.86
CA MET A 296 -0.03 -1.30 -29.08
C MET A 296 0.42 -2.53 -29.88
N GLY A 297 -0.18 -2.76 -31.05
CA GLY A 297 -0.06 -4.05 -31.73
C GLY A 297 -0.62 -5.18 -30.85
N ASN A 298 0.19 -6.20 -30.57
CA ASN A 298 -0.15 -7.31 -29.67
C ASN A 298 0.47 -7.16 -28.27
N HIS A 299 0.99 -5.98 -27.92
CA HIS A 299 1.66 -5.75 -26.64
C HIS A 299 0.78 -4.91 -25.70
N PRO A 300 0.34 -5.47 -24.56
CA PRO A 300 -0.43 -4.72 -23.57
C PRO A 300 0.39 -3.59 -22.94
N ILE A 301 -0.23 -2.41 -22.83
CA ILE A 301 0.34 -1.25 -22.15
C ILE A 301 0.09 -1.40 -20.65
N LYS A 302 1.20 -1.47 -19.89
CA LYS A 302 1.17 -1.64 -18.44
C LYS A 302 0.74 -0.38 -17.70
N ASP A 303 1.30 0.77 -18.08
CA ASP A 303 1.09 2.04 -17.41
C ASP A 303 1.17 3.22 -18.39
N VAL A 304 0.50 4.33 -18.06
CA VAL A 304 0.53 5.58 -18.83
C VAL A 304 0.74 6.75 -17.87
N TYR A 305 1.70 7.62 -18.17
CA TYR A 305 2.02 8.82 -17.41
C TYR A 305 2.22 10.00 -18.37
N PHE A 306 2.06 11.22 -17.87
CA PHE A 306 2.53 12.42 -18.56
C PHE A 306 3.10 13.41 -17.54
N THR A 307 3.92 14.35 -18.01
CA THR A 307 4.46 15.47 -17.23
C THR A 307 4.63 16.68 -18.14
N LEU A 308 4.97 17.84 -17.58
CA LEU A 308 5.23 19.08 -18.30
C LEU A 308 6.66 19.56 -18.04
N SER A 309 7.36 19.93 -19.12
CA SER A 309 8.66 20.62 -19.07
C SER A 309 8.54 22.03 -19.65
N GLY A 310 9.52 22.90 -19.40
CA GLY A 310 9.47 24.28 -19.88
C GLY A 310 8.55 25.19 -19.07
N VAL A 311 8.25 24.84 -17.81
CA VAL A 311 7.36 25.61 -16.92
C VAL A 311 8.07 26.07 -15.65
N PRO A 312 7.78 27.28 -15.12
CA PRO A 312 8.65 27.96 -14.14
C PRO A 312 8.39 27.54 -12.70
N GLN A 313 7.64 26.46 -12.47
CA GLN A 313 7.30 26.00 -11.12
C GLN A 313 8.28 24.92 -10.64
N SER A 314 8.74 25.07 -9.39
CA SER A 314 9.53 24.06 -8.68
C SER A 314 8.71 22.80 -8.37
N VAL A 315 7.37 22.85 -8.41
CA VAL A 315 6.48 21.68 -8.30
C VAL A 315 5.45 21.69 -9.41
N VAL A 316 5.40 20.60 -10.18
CA VAL A 316 4.40 20.35 -11.21
C VAL A 316 3.75 19.00 -10.95
N ILE A 317 2.42 18.97 -10.90
CA ILE A 317 1.64 17.76 -10.66
C ILE A 317 0.76 17.48 -11.87
N THR A 318 0.90 16.30 -12.44
CA THR A 318 0.13 15.83 -13.59
C THR A 318 -0.58 14.54 -13.26
N ILE A 319 -1.85 14.43 -13.65
CA ILE A 319 -2.71 13.33 -13.21
C ILE A 319 -3.39 12.70 -14.41
N ILE A 320 -3.29 11.37 -14.55
CA ILE A 320 -4.05 10.61 -15.54
C ILE A 320 -4.70 9.37 -14.92
N SER A 321 -5.96 9.09 -15.27
CA SER A 321 -6.60 7.82 -14.85
C SER A 321 -6.34 6.72 -15.88
N TYR A 322 -5.89 5.54 -15.45
CA TYR A 322 -5.70 4.38 -16.32
C TYR A 322 -6.00 3.09 -15.57
N MET A 323 -6.77 2.17 -16.17
CA MET A 323 -7.11 0.86 -15.58
C MET A 323 -7.66 0.94 -14.14
N GLY A 324 -8.57 1.88 -13.88
CA GLY A 324 -9.16 2.07 -12.54
C GLY A 324 -8.19 2.63 -11.50
N MET A 325 -7.03 3.11 -11.91
CA MET A 325 -6.04 3.75 -11.04
C MET A 325 -5.82 5.20 -11.45
N LEU A 326 -5.74 6.10 -10.48
CA LEU A 326 -5.33 7.49 -10.68
C LEU A 326 -3.80 7.55 -10.58
N LYS A 327 -3.13 7.85 -11.69
CA LYS A 327 -1.68 7.98 -11.79
C LYS A 327 -1.31 9.44 -11.61
N VAL A 328 -0.61 9.78 -10.53
CA VAL A 328 -0.15 11.13 -10.21
C VAL A 328 1.36 11.18 -10.42
N THR A 329 1.80 11.98 -11.38
CA THR A 329 3.20 12.27 -11.63
C THR A 329 3.53 13.62 -11.00
N ILE A 330 4.64 13.66 -10.26
CA ILE A 330 5.13 14.86 -9.61
C ILE A 330 6.53 15.12 -10.16
N ARG A 331 6.71 16.32 -10.73
CA ARG A 331 8.03 16.84 -11.12
C ARG A 331 8.43 17.91 -10.12
N THR A 332 9.62 17.78 -9.55
CA THR A 332 10.20 18.73 -8.60
C THR A 332 11.51 19.29 -9.11
N GLU A 333 11.89 20.48 -8.64
CA GLU A 333 13.25 21.02 -8.77
C GLU A 333 14.23 20.09 -8.05
N GLU A 334 15.18 19.56 -8.80
CA GLU A 334 16.12 18.54 -8.29
C GLU A 334 16.99 19.11 -7.17
N GLY A 335 17.08 18.39 -6.05
CA GLY A 335 17.85 18.80 -4.87
C GLY A 335 17.22 19.91 -4.02
N PHE A 336 16.07 20.47 -4.43
CA PHE A 336 15.36 21.49 -3.64
C PHE A 336 14.23 20.91 -2.78
N ILE A 337 13.57 19.84 -3.24
CA ILE A 337 12.39 19.25 -2.61
C ILE A 337 12.64 17.79 -2.30
N ASP A 338 12.37 17.37 -1.06
CA ASP A 338 12.42 15.96 -0.66
C ASP A 338 11.20 15.23 -1.22
N GLU A 339 11.42 14.45 -2.28
CA GLU A 339 10.38 13.78 -3.05
C GLU A 339 9.69 12.69 -2.25
N LYS A 340 10.48 11.91 -1.50
CA LYS A 340 9.97 10.80 -0.68
C LYS A 340 9.06 11.34 0.41
N LYS A 341 9.48 12.43 1.04
CA LYS A 341 8.73 13.09 2.10
C LYS A 341 7.47 13.75 1.56
N LEU A 342 7.56 14.50 0.45
CA LEU A 342 6.38 15.08 -0.20
C LEU A 342 5.35 14.02 -0.63
N ALA A 343 5.82 12.90 -1.22
CA ALA A 343 4.96 11.78 -1.59
C ALA A 343 4.22 11.19 -0.38
N SER A 344 4.95 11.03 0.74
CA SER A 344 4.38 10.48 1.98
C SER A 344 3.20 11.31 2.51
N TYR A 345 3.24 12.65 2.36
CA TYR A 345 2.13 13.52 2.77
C TYR A 345 0.89 13.33 1.90
N PHE A 346 1.04 13.19 0.58
CA PHE A 346 -0.12 12.93 -0.30
C PHE A 346 -0.81 11.62 0.03
N VAL A 347 -0.03 10.55 0.26
CA VAL A 347 -0.57 9.24 0.68
C VAL A 347 -1.25 9.34 2.05
N SER A 348 -0.60 9.99 3.02
CA SER A 348 -1.12 10.17 4.37
C SER A 348 -2.45 10.94 4.39
N VAL A 349 -2.56 11.99 3.57
CA VAL A 349 -3.80 12.78 3.45
C VAL A 349 -4.94 11.96 2.85
N LEU A 350 -4.68 11.17 1.80
CA LEU A 350 -5.70 10.29 1.24
C LEU A 350 -6.21 9.32 2.30
N LEU A 351 -5.29 8.62 2.99
CA LEU A 351 -5.65 7.68 4.06
C LEU A 351 -6.43 8.37 5.19
N TYR A 352 -6.04 9.59 5.55
CA TYR A 352 -6.74 10.40 6.55
C TYR A 352 -8.17 10.72 6.12
N VAL A 353 -8.38 11.16 4.87
CA VAL A 353 -9.72 11.49 4.34
C VAL A 353 -10.59 10.22 4.25
N VAL A 354 -10.07 9.13 3.71
CA VAL A 354 -10.77 7.83 3.68
C VAL A 354 -11.20 7.43 5.09
N ARG A 355 -10.29 7.52 6.06
CA ARG A 355 -10.55 7.18 7.46
C ARG A 355 -11.59 8.08 8.11
N LEU A 356 -11.53 9.40 7.91
CA LEU A 356 -12.52 10.34 8.42
C LEU A 356 -13.93 10.02 7.89
N LEU A 357 -14.02 9.70 6.60
CA LEU A 357 -15.28 9.41 5.95
C LEU A 357 -15.83 8.03 6.29
N SER A 358 -14.96 7.07 6.63
CA SER A 358 -15.37 5.79 7.22
C SER A 358 -15.82 5.93 8.68
N LYS A 359 -15.30 6.92 9.42
CA LYS A 359 -15.71 7.21 10.81
C LYS A 359 -17.01 8.01 10.92
N LYS A 360 -17.45 8.72 9.87
CA LYS A 360 -18.69 9.53 9.90
C LYS A 360 -20.00 8.73 10.08
N SER A 361 -19.97 7.40 10.25
CA SER A 361 -21.13 6.64 10.78
C SER A 361 -21.19 6.58 12.32
N LYS A 362 -20.17 7.05 13.06
CA LYS A 362 -20.21 7.23 14.53
C LYS A 362 -19.36 8.42 14.98
N GLU A 363 -20.06 9.46 15.42
CA GLU A 363 -19.69 10.61 16.27
C GLU A 363 -18.30 11.28 16.15
N HIS A 364 -18.35 12.61 16.03
CA HIS A 364 -17.21 13.52 15.94
C HIS A 364 -16.38 13.58 17.23
N LYS A 365 -15.09 13.28 17.14
CA LYS A 365 -14.07 13.86 18.03
C LYS A 365 -13.02 14.60 17.20
N ARG A 366 -12.83 15.88 17.52
CA ARG A 366 -11.78 16.78 17.00
C ARG A 366 -10.40 16.11 17.12
N LEU A 367 -9.62 16.10 16.03
CA LEU A 367 -8.22 15.66 16.03
C LEU A 367 -7.31 16.89 15.93
N HIS A 368 -6.57 17.16 17.01
CA HIS A 368 -5.35 17.94 16.95
C HIS A 368 -4.25 17.11 16.27
N TYR A 369 -3.56 17.69 15.29
CA TYR A 369 -2.37 17.10 14.69
C TYR A 369 -1.24 17.17 15.73
N LYS A 370 -0.97 16.05 16.41
CA LYS A 370 0.22 15.90 17.26
C LYS A 370 1.40 15.54 16.35
N ALA A 371 2.55 16.19 16.58
CA ALA A 371 3.85 15.85 16.00
C ALA A 371 4.08 14.33 15.96
N GLN A 372 4.86 13.87 14.98
CA GLN A 372 5.29 12.47 14.86
C GLN A 372 5.77 12.00 16.25
N LYS A 373 5.01 11.09 16.85
CA LYS A 373 5.32 10.60 18.20
C LYS A 373 6.61 9.80 18.06
N MET A 374 7.72 10.41 18.50
CA MET A 374 9.02 9.74 18.63
C MET A 374 8.96 8.53 19.57
N GLU A 375 7.89 8.41 20.36
CA GLU A 375 7.64 7.29 21.26
C GLU A 375 6.15 6.93 21.32
N LEU A 376 5.87 5.63 21.34
CA LEU A 376 4.55 5.05 21.50
C LEU A 376 4.55 4.15 22.74
N THR A 377 3.74 4.51 23.73
CA THR A 377 3.48 3.66 24.89
C THR A 377 2.23 2.83 24.64
N ILE A 378 2.37 1.51 24.74
CA ILE A 378 1.26 0.56 24.66
C ILE A 378 1.23 -0.34 25.89
N THR A 379 0.07 -0.92 26.15
CA THR A 379 -0.08 -2.09 27.04
C THR A 379 0.93 -3.17 26.67
N GLN A 380 1.52 -3.84 27.67
CA GLN A 380 2.42 -4.95 27.42
C GLN A 380 1.69 -5.98 26.55
N PRO A 381 2.22 -6.31 25.36
CA PRO A 381 1.55 -7.18 24.41
C PRO A 381 1.66 -8.65 24.85
N ASP A 382 0.91 -9.52 24.18
CA ASP A 382 0.98 -10.97 24.33
C ASP A 382 1.16 -11.62 22.96
N ASP A 383 1.86 -12.76 22.91
CA ASP A 383 2.08 -13.50 21.67
C ASP A 383 1.19 -14.75 21.58
N TRP A 384 0.12 -14.68 20.79
CA TRP A 384 -0.88 -15.74 20.72
C TRP A 384 -0.48 -16.92 19.82
N HIS A 385 0.78 -16.99 19.34
CA HIS A 385 1.33 -18.13 18.61
C HIS A 385 2.87 -18.19 18.68
N LEU A 386 3.43 -19.06 19.53
CA LEU A 386 4.89 -19.11 19.74
C LEU A 386 5.45 -20.55 19.78
N HIS A 387 6.59 -20.77 19.12
CA HIS A 387 7.37 -22.01 19.21
C HIS A 387 8.65 -21.80 20.01
N LEU A 388 8.68 -22.35 21.23
CA LEU A 388 9.85 -22.24 22.12
C LEU A 388 10.86 -23.38 21.98
N ARG A 389 10.49 -24.49 21.32
CA ARG A 389 11.32 -25.71 21.21
C ARG A 389 11.63 -26.30 22.60
N ASP A 390 12.73 -27.01 22.77
CA ASP A 390 13.11 -27.61 24.05
C ASP A 390 14.64 -27.62 24.21
N GLY A 391 15.12 -27.91 25.42
CA GLY A 391 16.54 -27.95 25.77
C GLY A 391 17.27 -26.64 25.45
N ASP A 392 18.49 -26.75 24.90
CA ASP A 392 19.34 -25.58 24.62
C ASP A 392 18.67 -24.55 23.69
N LEU A 393 17.80 -24.99 22.77
CA LEU A 393 17.07 -24.04 21.92
C LEU A 393 16.06 -23.23 22.73
N LEU A 394 15.38 -23.84 23.69
CA LEU A 394 14.44 -23.15 24.58
C LEU A 394 15.18 -22.07 25.37
N GLU A 395 16.31 -22.43 26.00
CA GLU A 395 17.16 -21.50 26.77
C GLU A 395 17.63 -20.31 25.91
N ALA A 396 17.98 -20.57 24.65
CA ALA A 396 18.44 -19.55 23.71
C ALA A 396 17.34 -18.55 23.29
N VAL A 397 16.10 -19.00 23.12
CA VAL A 397 15.05 -18.19 22.45
C VAL A 397 14.05 -17.57 23.41
N ILE A 398 13.82 -18.18 24.59
CA ILE A 398 12.86 -17.66 25.57
C ILE A 398 13.15 -16.22 26.01
N PRO A 399 14.42 -15.77 26.20
CA PRO A 399 14.68 -14.40 26.68
C PRO A 399 14.17 -13.35 25.69
N HIS A 400 14.21 -13.62 24.38
CA HIS A 400 13.76 -12.68 23.37
C HIS A 400 12.24 -12.45 23.40
N SER A 401 11.46 -13.48 23.70
CA SER A 401 10.00 -13.35 23.84
C SER A 401 9.64 -12.74 25.20
N ALA A 402 10.25 -13.25 26.27
CA ALA A 402 10.02 -12.83 27.65
C ALA A 402 10.40 -11.37 27.93
N ARG A 403 11.27 -10.77 27.11
CA ARG A 403 11.65 -9.35 27.21
C ARG A 403 10.51 -8.39 26.91
N HIS A 404 9.55 -8.77 26.06
CA HIS A 404 8.55 -7.83 25.54
C HIS A 404 7.11 -8.29 25.70
N PHE A 405 6.86 -9.60 25.66
CA PHE A 405 5.52 -10.15 25.80
C PHE A 405 5.24 -10.53 27.25
N GLY A 406 4.01 -10.29 27.72
CA GLY A 406 3.57 -10.71 29.06
C GLY A 406 3.17 -12.18 29.10
N ARG A 407 2.49 -12.65 28.06
CA ARG A 407 2.08 -14.05 27.87
C ARG A 407 2.42 -14.53 26.48
N ALA A 408 2.50 -15.84 26.31
CA ALA A 408 2.41 -16.44 24.99
C ALA A 408 1.66 -17.77 24.98
N ILE A 409 0.94 -18.04 23.89
CA ILE A 409 0.41 -19.38 23.58
C ILE A 409 1.57 -20.23 23.05
N VAL A 410 2.01 -21.19 23.85
CA VAL A 410 3.14 -22.07 23.53
C VAL A 410 2.63 -23.28 22.76
N MET A 411 3.09 -23.43 21.52
CA MET A 411 2.66 -24.50 20.62
C MET A 411 3.21 -25.88 21.02
N PRO A 412 2.47 -26.98 20.78
CA PRO A 412 2.71 -28.28 21.41
C PRO A 412 3.49 -29.29 20.54
N ASN A 413 4.00 -28.86 19.39
CA ASN A 413 4.67 -29.73 18.40
C ASN A 413 6.15 -30.02 18.72
N LEU A 414 6.41 -30.41 19.98
CA LEU A 414 7.70 -31.00 20.37
C LEU A 414 7.85 -32.40 19.78
N LYS A 415 9.00 -33.04 20.03
CA LYS A 415 9.24 -34.45 19.72
C LYS A 415 9.58 -35.20 21.01
N PRO A 416 8.67 -36.04 21.54
CA PRO A 416 7.29 -36.28 21.09
C PRO A 416 6.36 -35.06 21.29
N PRO A 417 5.21 -34.99 20.59
CA PRO A 417 4.26 -33.90 20.76
C PRO A 417 3.59 -33.92 22.14
N ILE A 418 3.14 -32.76 22.61
CA ILE A 418 2.50 -32.60 23.92
C ILE A 418 1.01 -32.94 23.78
N THR A 419 0.65 -34.20 24.00
CA THR A 419 -0.72 -34.70 23.83
C THR A 419 -1.50 -34.86 25.13
N SER A 420 -0.86 -34.65 26.29
CA SER A 420 -1.49 -34.76 27.61
C SER A 420 -1.22 -33.56 28.51
N THR A 421 -2.14 -33.32 29.43
CA THR A 421 -2.09 -32.24 30.43
C THR A 421 -0.87 -32.38 31.31
N ALA A 422 -0.50 -33.62 31.68
CA ALA A 422 0.70 -33.88 32.47
C ALA A 422 1.97 -33.44 31.73
N ALA A 423 2.07 -33.74 30.43
CA ALA A 423 3.19 -33.29 29.61
C ALA A 423 3.21 -31.76 29.45
N ALA A 424 2.05 -31.13 29.28
CA ALA A 424 1.94 -29.67 29.19
C ALA A 424 2.39 -28.98 30.49
N VAL A 425 2.02 -29.52 31.65
CA VAL A 425 2.48 -29.04 32.96
C VAL A 425 3.99 -29.23 33.11
N ALA A 426 4.51 -30.41 32.79
CA ALA A 426 5.96 -30.67 32.88
C ALA A 426 6.77 -29.70 31.99
N TYR A 427 6.31 -29.48 30.76
CA TYR A 427 6.99 -28.57 29.83
C TYR A 427 6.88 -27.11 30.28
N ARG A 428 5.73 -26.69 30.86
CA ARG A 428 5.61 -25.37 31.51
C ARG A 428 6.66 -25.18 32.59
N GLU A 429 6.84 -26.16 33.46
CA GLU A 429 7.85 -26.09 34.52
C GLU A 429 9.28 -26.00 33.95
N SER A 430 9.57 -26.70 32.85
CA SER A 430 10.85 -26.55 32.14
C SER A 430 11.05 -25.13 31.60
N ILE A 431 10.02 -24.52 30.99
CA ILE A 431 10.08 -23.13 30.52
C ILE A 431 10.33 -22.17 31.70
N LEU A 432 9.59 -22.32 32.79
CA LEU A 432 9.72 -21.45 33.97
C LEU A 432 11.11 -21.52 34.61
N LYS A 433 11.77 -22.68 34.61
CA LYS A 433 13.13 -22.85 35.15
C LYS A 433 14.20 -22.06 34.40
N VAL A 434 14.01 -21.85 33.10
CA VAL A 434 15.00 -21.19 32.23
C VAL A 434 14.61 -19.75 31.91
N LEU A 435 13.53 -19.23 32.50
CA LEU A 435 13.18 -17.82 32.39
C LEU A 435 14.27 -16.95 33.04
N PRO A 436 14.54 -15.76 32.50
CA PRO A 436 15.35 -14.75 33.19
C PRO A 436 14.81 -14.48 34.60
N LYS A 437 15.69 -14.29 35.58
CA LYS A 437 15.36 -14.23 37.02
C LYS A 437 14.29 -13.21 37.43
N ASP A 438 14.09 -12.16 36.63
CA ASP A 438 13.09 -11.10 36.88
C ASP A 438 11.98 -11.06 35.82
N SER A 439 11.80 -12.15 35.06
CA SER A 439 10.78 -12.22 34.02
C SER A 439 9.38 -12.40 34.62
N ASN A 440 8.43 -11.58 34.16
CA ASN A 440 7.01 -11.74 34.43
C ASN A 440 6.26 -12.55 33.34
N PHE A 441 7.00 -13.23 32.46
CA PHE A 441 6.45 -13.95 31.32
C PHE A 441 5.65 -15.18 31.77
N THR A 442 4.44 -15.33 31.25
CA THR A 442 3.55 -16.45 31.56
C THR A 442 3.33 -17.32 30.31
N PRO A 443 3.88 -18.54 30.25
CA PRO A 443 3.59 -19.49 29.18
C PRO A 443 2.18 -20.08 29.35
N LEU A 444 1.35 -19.92 28.31
CA LEU A 444 0.00 -20.46 28.21
C LEU A 444 0.08 -21.72 27.34
N MET A 445 -0.11 -22.89 27.95
CA MET A 445 0.21 -24.15 27.28
C MET A 445 -0.93 -24.59 26.35
N THR A 446 -0.59 -25.47 25.42
CA THR A 446 -1.56 -26.08 24.51
C THR A 446 -1.37 -27.59 24.46
N LEU A 447 -2.39 -28.30 24.01
CA LEU A 447 -2.28 -29.72 23.65
C LEU A 447 -2.26 -29.89 22.14
N TYR A 448 -1.51 -30.86 21.65
CA TYR A 448 -1.52 -31.31 20.28
C TYR A 448 -2.73 -32.24 20.08
N LEU A 449 -3.65 -31.88 19.18
CA LEU A 449 -4.83 -32.70 18.88
C LEU A 449 -4.42 -33.97 18.12
N THR A 450 -4.89 -35.11 18.59
CA THR A 450 -4.68 -36.42 17.95
C THR A 450 -6.01 -37.17 17.83
N ASP A 451 -6.03 -38.18 16.96
CA ASP A 451 -7.14 -39.12 16.79
C ASP A 451 -7.61 -39.81 18.08
N VAL A 452 -6.75 -39.86 19.11
CA VAL A 452 -7.01 -40.53 20.40
C VAL A 452 -7.19 -39.54 21.56
N THR A 453 -7.24 -38.24 21.28
CA THR A 453 -7.52 -37.24 22.31
C THR A 453 -8.92 -37.46 22.87
N SER A 454 -9.02 -37.71 24.18
CA SER A 454 -10.27 -38.07 24.85
C SER A 454 -11.00 -36.85 25.42
N ARG A 455 -12.31 -36.98 25.68
CA ARG A 455 -13.09 -35.96 26.42
C ARG A 455 -12.49 -35.69 27.80
N ASP A 456 -12.07 -36.74 28.49
CA ASP A 456 -11.53 -36.62 29.85
C ASP A 456 -10.20 -35.85 29.86
N GLU A 457 -9.40 -35.97 28.79
CA GLU A 457 -8.19 -35.17 28.63
C GLU A 457 -8.51 -33.68 28.46
N ILE A 458 -9.55 -33.32 27.71
CA ILE A 458 -10.02 -31.92 27.58
C ILE A 458 -10.52 -31.37 28.92
N LYS A 459 -11.27 -32.16 29.70
CA LYS A 459 -11.71 -31.78 31.06
C LYS A 459 -10.52 -31.60 32.00
N LEU A 460 -9.54 -32.50 31.93
CA LEU A 460 -8.31 -32.42 32.73
C LEU A 460 -7.51 -31.16 32.36
N ALA A 461 -7.35 -30.89 31.07
CA ALA A 461 -6.69 -29.71 30.54
C ALA A 461 -7.33 -28.43 31.09
N LYS A 462 -8.67 -28.32 31.06
CA LYS A 462 -9.38 -27.17 31.63
C LYS A 462 -9.12 -27.02 33.14
N ARG A 463 -9.27 -28.10 33.90
CA ARG A 463 -9.11 -28.11 35.36
C ARG A 463 -7.69 -27.77 35.80
N SER A 464 -6.68 -28.04 34.98
CA SER A 464 -5.28 -27.72 35.30
C SER A 464 -5.02 -26.22 35.46
N GLY A 465 -5.81 -25.36 34.80
CA GLY A 465 -5.53 -23.92 34.71
C GLY A 465 -4.29 -23.55 33.88
N VAL A 466 -3.63 -24.55 33.27
CA VAL A 466 -2.37 -24.40 32.52
C VAL A 466 -2.59 -24.46 31.01
N VAL A 467 -3.57 -25.23 30.53
CA VAL A 467 -3.88 -25.40 29.11
C VAL A 467 -4.94 -24.39 28.66
N TYR A 468 -4.63 -23.61 27.61
CA TYR A 468 -5.47 -22.53 27.10
C TYR A 468 -5.99 -22.77 25.68
N GLY A 469 -5.60 -23.87 25.04
CA GLY A 469 -6.05 -24.22 23.70
C GLY A 469 -5.59 -25.62 23.29
N VAL A 470 -6.22 -26.15 22.24
CA VAL A 470 -5.81 -27.40 21.62
C VAL A 470 -5.50 -27.12 20.16
N LYS A 471 -4.30 -27.49 19.71
CA LYS A 471 -3.78 -27.18 18.38
C LYS A 471 -4.01 -28.35 17.42
N LEU A 472 -4.77 -28.09 16.36
CA LEU A 472 -4.93 -28.97 15.21
C LEU A 472 -3.80 -28.73 14.20
N TYR A 473 -3.06 -29.80 13.95
CA TYR A 473 -2.18 -29.94 12.80
C TYR A 473 -2.74 -31.06 11.90
N PRO A 474 -3.07 -30.77 10.64
CA PRO A 474 -3.33 -31.82 9.66
C PRO A 474 -2.07 -32.68 9.49
N ALA A 475 -2.23 -33.99 9.39
CA ALA A 475 -1.10 -34.91 9.33
C ALA A 475 -0.14 -34.55 8.17
N GLY A 476 1.12 -34.26 8.52
CA GLY A 476 2.18 -33.88 7.58
C GLY A 476 2.16 -32.43 7.08
N ALA A 477 1.34 -31.54 7.65
CA ALA A 477 1.20 -30.16 7.16
C ALA A 477 2.42 -29.27 7.41
N THR A 478 3.15 -29.51 8.50
CA THR A 478 4.29 -28.69 8.91
C THR A 478 5.28 -29.48 9.79
N THR A 479 6.32 -28.81 10.29
CA THR A 479 7.35 -29.41 11.14
C THR A 479 6.72 -30.11 12.36
N HIS A 480 7.03 -31.41 12.52
CA HIS A 480 6.59 -32.27 13.62
C HIS A 480 5.07 -32.52 13.66
N SER A 481 4.46 -32.66 12.48
CA SER A 481 3.01 -32.91 12.35
C SER A 481 2.67 -34.33 11.88
N GLU A 482 3.62 -35.26 11.94
CA GLU A 482 3.45 -36.63 11.45
C GLU A 482 2.39 -37.40 12.27
N ASP A 483 2.25 -37.09 13.56
CA ASP A 483 1.25 -37.64 14.49
C ASP A 483 -0.09 -36.84 14.48
N GLY A 484 -0.33 -36.08 13.42
CA GLY A 484 -1.52 -35.24 13.22
C GLY A 484 -2.84 -36.00 13.09
N VAL A 485 -3.94 -35.23 13.03
CA VAL A 485 -5.30 -35.76 12.91
C VAL A 485 -5.52 -36.36 11.52
N THR A 486 -6.09 -37.57 11.47
CA THR A 486 -6.48 -38.23 10.20
C THR A 486 -7.96 -38.05 9.88
N ASP A 487 -8.81 -37.97 10.91
CA ASP A 487 -10.26 -37.79 10.76
C ASP A 487 -10.80 -36.85 11.84
N LEU A 488 -10.99 -35.58 11.44
CA LEU A 488 -11.47 -34.54 12.34
C LEU A 488 -12.96 -34.72 12.71
N PHE A 489 -13.78 -35.18 11.76
CA PHE A 489 -15.24 -35.22 11.91
C PHE A 489 -15.76 -36.54 12.52
N GLY A 490 -14.97 -37.61 12.50
CA GLY A 490 -15.25 -38.84 13.24
C GLY A 490 -14.46 -38.93 14.53
N LYS A 491 -13.17 -39.27 14.44
CA LYS A 491 -12.34 -39.61 15.61
C LYS A 491 -12.16 -38.46 16.61
N CYS A 492 -11.93 -37.24 16.13
CA CYS A 492 -11.70 -36.09 17.02
C CYS A 492 -12.99 -35.42 17.51
N PHE A 493 -14.14 -35.70 16.89
CA PHE A 493 -15.39 -34.98 17.15
C PHE A 493 -15.82 -35.01 18.63
N PRO A 494 -15.70 -36.13 19.38
CA PRO A 494 -16.01 -36.15 20.80
C PRO A 494 -15.16 -35.17 21.63
N ALA A 495 -13.87 -35.02 21.31
CA ALA A 495 -13.00 -34.05 21.97
C ALA A 495 -13.39 -32.62 21.61
N LEU A 496 -13.75 -32.36 20.34
CA LEU A 496 -14.22 -31.04 19.89
C LEU A 496 -15.53 -30.62 20.58
N GLU A 497 -16.46 -31.55 20.78
CA GLU A 497 -17.68 -31.28 21.56
C GLU A 497 -17.34 -30.92 23.01
N GLU A 498 -16.42 -31.66 23.64
CA GLU A 498 -16.00 -31.33 25.01
C GLU A 498 -15.27 -29.98 25.08
N MET A 499 -14.54 -29.59 24.04
CA MET A 499 -13.92 -28.26 23.96
C MET A 499 -14.96 -27.13 23.95
N VAL A 500 -16.14 -27.35 23.35
CA VAL A 500 -17.28 -26.42 23.43
C VAL A 500 -17.73 -26.28 24.90
N GLU A 501 -18.01 -27.40 25.58
CA GLU A 501 -18.47 -27.43 26.97
C GLU A 501 -17.47 -26.76 27.94
N GLN A 502 -16.18 -27.02 27.75
CA GLN A 502 -15.12 -26.44 28.59
C GLN A 502 -14.69 -25.02 28.15
N ASN A 503 -15.25 -24.51 27.03
CA ASN A 503 -14.87 -23.26 26.39
C ASN A 503 -13.34 -23.16 26.20
N ILE A 504 -12.74 -24.22 25.64
CA ILE A 504 -11.33 -24.28 25.23
C ILE A 504 -11.29 -24.05 23.72
N PRO A 505 -10.52 -23.06 23.21
CA PRO A 505 -10.44 -22.80 21.78
C PRO A 505 -9.65 -23.89 21.04
N LEU A 506 -10.11 -24.17 19.83
CA LEU A 506 -9.37 -24.92 18.82
C LEU A 506 -8.47 -23.95 18.05
N LEU A 507 -7.16 -24.21 18.09
CA LEU A 507 -6.16 -23.46 17.35
C LEU A 507 -5.87 -24.25 16.08
N VAL A 508 -5.92 -23.63 14.89
CA VAL A 508 -5.90 -24.39 13.64
C VAL A 508 -4.79 -23.94 12.72
N HIS A 509 -3.87 -24.85 12.40
CA HIS A 509 -3.00 -24.70 11.24
C HIS A 509 -3.81 -25.08 9.98
N GLY A 510 -4.29 -24.07 9.25
CA GLY A 510 -5.33 -24.26 8.26
C GLY A 510 -4.84 -24.58 6.85
N GLU A 511 -4.08 -25.65 6.63
CA GLU A 511 -3.68 -26.12 5.29
C GLU A 511 -4.00 -27.61 5.10
N VAL A 512 -4.55 -27.99 3.93
CA VAL A 512 -4.61 -29.42 3.56
C VAL A 512 -3.24 -29.94 3.14
N THR A 513 -3.03 -31.25 3.23
CA THR A 513 -1.73 -31.88 2.90
C THR A 513 -1.76 -32.74 1.65
N ASP A 514 -2.89 -32.75 0.94
CA ASP A 514 -3.05 -33.48 -0.32
C ASP A 514 -1.92 -33.09 -1.31
N PRO A 515 -1.12 -34.06 -1.79
CA PRO A 515 -0.03 -33.77 -2.73
C PRO A 515 -0.52 -33.24 -4.08
N ASN A 516 -1.81 -33.41 -4.42
CA ASN A 516 -2.42 -32.88 -5.64
C ASN A 516 -2.87 -31.42 -5.51
N VAL A 517 -2.87 -30.85 -4.30
CA VAL A 517 -3.21 -29.44 -4.05
C VAL A 517 -1.93 -28.61 -3.97
N ASP A 518 -1.83 -27.62 -4.86
CA ASP A 518 -0.72 -26.67 -4.89
C ASP A 518 -0.56 -25.97 -3.54
N ILE A 519 0.68 -25.84 -3.07
CA ILE A 519 1.01 -25.27 -1.77
C ILE A 519 0.43 -23.86 -1.56
N PHE A 520 0.24 -23.08 -2.62
CA PHE A 520 -0.35 -21.75 -2.54
C PHE A 520 -1.87 -21.77 -2.32
N ASP A 521 -2.55 -22.89 -2.63
CA ASP A 521 -4.00 -23.05 -2.55
C ASP A 521 -4.46 -23.88 -1.33
N ARG A 522 -3.54 -24.55 -0.64
CA ARG A 522 -3.84 -25.43 0.52
C ARG A 522 -4.68 -24.75 1.61
N GLU A 523 -4.39 -23.47 1.90
CA GLU A 523 -5.13 -22.71 2.90
C GLU A 523 -6.59 -22.49 2.50
N LYS A 524 -6.81 -22.13 1.23
CA LYS A 524 -8.15 -21.93 0.68
C LYS A 524 -8.96 -23.24 0.68
N VAL A 525 -8.34 -24.33 0.22
CA VAL A 525 -9.01 -25.64 0.19
C VAL A 525 -9.37 -26.08 1.61
N PHE A 526 -8.50 -25.88 2.60
CA PHE A 526 -8.79 -26.20 4.00
C PHE A 526 -9.99 -25.40 4.55
N ILE A 527 -10.10 -24.11 4.21
CA ILE A 527 -11.26 -23.31 4.57
C ILE A 527 -12.55 -23.94 4.02
N GLU A 528 -12.52 -24.34 2.76
CA GLU A 528 -13.70 -24.86 2.04
C GLU A 528 -14.11 -26.24 2.53
N THR A 529 -13.15 -27.15 2.74
CA THR A 529 -13.42 -28.56 3.03
C THR A 529 -13.49 -28.88 4.51
N ILE A 530 -12.83 -28.09 5.37
CA ILE A 530 -12.73 -28.37 6.82
C ILE A 530 -13.36 -27.27 7.67
N LEU A 531 -12.89 -26.02 7.58
CA LEU A 531 -13.33 -24.97 8.53
C LEU A 531 -14.79 -24.56 8.35
N LYS A 532 -15.26 -24.39 7.11
CA LYS A 532 -16.67 -24.08 6.85
C LYS A 532 -17.59 -25.18 7.39
N PRO A 533 -17.39 -26.48 7.08
CA PRO A 533 -18.20 -27.54 7.69
C PRO A 533 -18.07 -27.61 9.21
N LEU A 534 -16.87 -27.40 9.77
CA LEU A 534 -16.66 -27.43 11.22
C LEU A 534 -17.45 -26.33 11.94
N THR A 535 -17.37 -25.09 11.46
CA THR A 535 -18.12 -23.96 12.03
C THR A 535 -19.63 -24.10 11.88
N GLN A 536 -20.11 -24.85 10.88
CA GLN A 536 -21.53 -25.19 10.74
C GLN A 536 -21.97 -26.28 11.72
N ARG A 537 -21.15 -27.31 11.95
CA ARG A 537 -21.48 -28.42 12.86
C ARG A 537 -21.33 -28.04 14.33
N LEU A 538 -20.32 -27.26 14.67
CA LEU A 538 -20.02 -26.80 16.03
C LEU A 538 -19.96 -25.27 16.07
N PRO A 539 -21.09 -24.56 15.90
CA PRO A 539 -21.11 -23.09 15.82
C PRO A 539 -20.71 -22.38 17.13
N GLN A 540 -20.69 -23.12 18.25
CA GLN A 540 -20.26 -22.61 19.55
C GLN A 540 -18.76 -22.83 19.82
N LEU A 541 -18.07 -23.63 19.01
CA LEU A 541 -16.64 -23.88 19.17
C LEU A 541 -15.87 -22.60 18.86
N LYS A 542 -15.07 -22.13 19.82
CA LYS A 542 -14.11 -21.06 19.56
C LYS A 542 -12.96 -21.59 18.71
N ILE A 543 -12.66 -20.90 17.62
CA ILE A 543 -11.60 -21.26 16.67
C ILE A 543 -10.68 -20.06 16.46
N VAL A 544 -9.38 -20.30 16.56
CA VAL A 544 -8.36 -19.39 16.07
C VAL A 544 -7.78 -19.99 14.80
N MET A 545 -8.05 -19.37 13.65
CA MET A 545 -7.35 -19.71 12.42
C MET A 545 -5.95 -19.09 12.51
N GLU A 546 -4.96 -19.92 12.77
CA GLU A 546 -3.62 -19.43 13.02
C GLU A 546 -2.96 -18.86 11.76
N HIS A 547 -2.06 -17.89 11.94
CA HIS A 547 -1.10 -17.37 10.96
C HIS A 547 -1.66 -17.28 9.53
N ILE A 548 -2.82 -16.63 9.35
CA ILE A 548 -3.50 -16.57 8.05
C ILE A 548 -2.63 -15.91 6.96
N THR A 549 -2.70 -16.42 5.73
CA THR A 549 -1.81 -15.98 4.65
C THR A 549 -2.54 -15.56 3.38
N THR A 550 -3.87 -15.76 3.32
CA THR A 550 -4.68 -15.46 2.14
C THR A 550 -5.80 -14.43 2.41
N MET A 551 -6.22 -13.79 1.32
CA MET A 551 -7.44 -12.97 1.30
C MET A 551 -8.68 -13.83 1.57
N ASP A 552 -8.66 -15.10 1.18
CA ASP A 552 -9.73 -16.05 1.40
C ASP A 552 -9.94 -16.32 2.90
N ALA A 553 -8.85 -16.48 3.67
CA ALA A 553 -8.89 -16.59 5.12
C ALA A 553 -9.43 -15.31 5.79
N VAL A 554 -9.00 -14.13 5.35
CA VAL A 554 -9.55 -12.85 5.83
C VAL A 554 -11.07 -12.81 5.63
N LYS A 555 -11.55 -13.09 4.41
CA LYS A 555 -12.99 -13.11 4.09
C LYS A 555 -13.76 -14.14 4.92
N PHE A 556 -13.17 -15.32 5.12
CA PHE A 556 -13.80 -16.36 5.94
C PHE A 556 -13.96 -15.90 7.40
N VAL A 557 -12.90 -15.39 8.03
CA VAL A 557 -12.93 -14.90 9.42
C VAL A 557 -13.93 -13.74 9.56
N GLU A 558 -13.97 -12.81 8.60
CA GLU A 558 -14.93 -11.69 8.60
C GLU A 558 -16.38 -12.15 8.40
N SER A 559 -16.61 -13.23 7.65
CA SER A 559 -17.95 -13.81 7.47
C SER A 559 -18.49 -14.52 8.71
N CYS A 560 -17.61 -14.88 9.66
CA CYS A 560 -17.99 -15.59 10.87
C CYS A 560 -18.51 -14.64 11.97
N LYS A 561 -19.33 -15.20 12.87
CA LYS A 561 -19.84 -14.50 14.05
C LYS A 561 -18.68 -14.06 14.95
N GLU A 562 -18.66 -12.79 15.32
CA GLU A 562 -17.64 -12.21 16.20
C GLU A 562 -17.60 -12.94 17.56
N GLY A 563 -16.39 -13.17 18.07
CA GLY A 563 -16.16 -13.85 19.35
C GLY A 563 -16.03 -15.37 19.27
N TYR A 564 -16.34 -15.99 18.13
CA TYR A 564 -16.20 -17.43 17.92
C TYR A 564 -15.05 -17.78 16.98
N VAL A 565 -14.90 -17.07 15.87
CA VAL A 565 -13.77 -17.26 14.95
C VAL A 565 -12.90 -16.02 14.94
N ALA A 566 -11.61 -16.21 15.19
CA ALA A 566 -10.58 -15.20 15.11
C ALA A 566 -9.38 -15.72 14.31
N ALA A 567 -8.40 -14.85 14.06
CA ALA A 567 -7.16 -15.23 13.43
C ALA A 567 -5.95 -14.51 14.03
N THR A 568 -4.84 -15.25 14.11
CA THR A 568 -3.53 -14.64 14.34
C THR A 568 -2.87 -14.27 13.02
N VAL A 569 -2.04 -13.23 13.06
CA VAL A 569 -1.29 -12.75 11.89
C VAL A 569 0.14 -12.49 12.31
N THR A 570 1.09 -12.96 11.50
CA THR A 570 2.53 -12.92 11.77
C THR A 570 3.20 -11.68 11.15
N PRO A 571 4.41 -11.28 11.62
CA PRO A 571 5.14 -10.16 11.02
C PRO A 571 5.52 -10.41 9.55
N GLN A 572 5.97 -11.62 9.23
CA GLN A 572 6.37 -12.00 7.87
C GLN A 572 5.22 -11.93 6.86
N HIS A 573 4.00 -12.31 7.25
CA HIS A 573 2.84 -12.27 6.36
C HIS A 573 2.24 -10.87 6.19
N LEU A 574 2.66 -9.91 7.02
CA LEU A 574 2.35 -8.49 6.82
C LEU A 574 3.38 -7.79 5.94
N LEU A 575 4.66 -8.17 6.01
CA LEU A 575 5.75 -7.47 5.32
C LEU A 575 6.16 -8.11 4.00
N LEU A 576 6.14 -9.44 3.92
CA LEU A 576 6.69 -10.19 2.80
C LEU A 576 5.57 -10.77 1.93
N ASN A 577 5.84 -10.85 0.64
CA ASN A 577 5.08 -11.68 -0.29
C ASN A 577 6.01 -12.74 -0.88
N ARG A 578 5.48 -13.67 -1.67
CA ARG A 578 6.23 -14.83 -2.17
C ARG A 578 7.47 -14.47 -3.01
N ASN A 579 7.56 -13.26 -3.56
CA ASN A 579 8.78 -12.83 -4.26
C ASN A 579 10.00 -12.80 -3.32
N SER A 580 9.78 -12.55 -2.03
CA SER A 580 10.83 -12.55 -0.99
C SER A 580 11.47 -13.94 -0.79
N LEU A 581 10.83 -15.03 -1.21
CA LEU A 581 11.43 -16.36 -1.23
C LEU A 581 12.51 -16.51 -2.31
N PHE A 582 12.45 -15.70 -3.37
CA PHE A 582 13.28 -15.86 -4.57
C PHE A 582 14.14 -14.64 -4.89
N GLN A 583 14.18 -13.64 -3.99
CA GLN A 583 14.82 -12.35 -4.25
C GLN A 583 16.35 -12.49 -4.39
N GLY A 584 16.77 -12.57 -5.66
CA GLY A 584 18.12 -12.85 -6.11
C GLY A 584 18.69 -14.15 -5.56
N GLY A 585 17.87 -15.20 -5.60
CA GLY A 585 18.17 -16.55 -5.13
C GLY A 585 17.12 -17.07 -4.15
N LEU A 586 17.08 -18.38 -3.95
CA LEU A 586 16.24 -19.00 -2.93
C LEU A 586 16.66 -18.49 -1.54
N ARG A 587 15.72 -17.96 -0.77
CA ARG A 587 15.93 -17.42 0.59
C ARG A 587 15.28 -18.36 1.62
N PRO A 588 16.00 -19.37 2.13
CA PRO A 588 15.41 -20.35 3.05
C PRO A 588 14.94 -19.73 4.38
N HIS A 589 15.57 -18.65 4.84
CA HIS A 589 15.16 -17.92 6.04
C HIS A 589 13.83 -17.18 5.90
N ASN A 590 13.29 -17.04 4.67
CA ASN A 590 11.95 -16.53 4.42
C ASN A 590 10.92 -17.65 4.21
N TYR A 591 11.34 -18.92 4.24
CA TYR A 591 10.46 -20.08 4.06
C TYR A 591 9.82 -20.49 5.40
N CYS A 592 8.49 -20.45 5.45
CA CYS A 592 7.63 -20.92 6.53
C CYS A 592 6.36 -21.55 5.95
N LEU A 593 5.52 -22.10 6.84
CA LEU A 593 4.22 -22.67 6.50
C LEU A 593 3.15 -22.00 7.39
N PRO A 594 2.03 -21.52 6.82
CA PRO A 594 1.71 -21.50 5.40
C PRO A 594 2.68 -20.63 4.60
N VAL A 595 2.96 -21.00 3.35
CA VAL A 595 3.99 -20.31 2.54
C VAL A 595 3.60 -18.86 2.25
N LEU A 596 4.57 -17.95 2.16
CA LEU A 596 4.34 -16.58 1.67
C LEU A 596 3.52 -16.60 0.37
N LYS A 597 2.48 -15.77 0.27
CA LYS A 597 1.54 -15.75 -0.86
C LYS A 597 1.75 -14.54 -1.77
N ARG A 598 0.93 -14.39 -2.82
CA ARG A 598 0.95 -13.22 -3.73
C ARG A 598 0.66 -11.91 -2.98
N GLU A 599 1.12 -10.80 -3.53
CA GLU A 599 0.97 -9.46 -2.93
C GLU A 599 -0.48 -9.08 -2.59
N ILE A 600 -1.45 -9.49 -3.41
CA ILE A 600 -2.88 -9.25 -3.13
C ILE A 600 -3.34 -9.80 -1.78
N HIS A 601 -2.76 -10.92 -1.34
CA HIS A 601 -3.10 -11.55 -0.07
C HIS A 601 -2.45 -10.79 1.09
N ARG A 602 -1.17 -10.43 0.96
CA ARG A 602 -0.48 -9.59 1.94
C ARG A 602 -1.22 -8.26 2.17
N GLN A 603 -1.66 -7.60 1.10
CA GLN A 603 -2.45 -6.36 1.18
C GLN A 603 -3.79 -6.56 1.89
N ALA A 604 -4.49 -7.67 1.61
CA ALA A 604 -5.75 -8.00 2.28
C ALA A 604 -5.54 -8.19 3.79
N ILE A 605 -4.48 -8.88 4.20
CA ILE A 605 -4.14 -9.10 5.61
C ILE A 605 -3.77 -7.78 6.29
N VAL A 606 -2.93 -6.93 5.66
CA VAL A 606 -2.61 -5.61 6.20
C VAL A 606 -3.87 -4.77 6.39
N SER A 607 -4.77 -4.75 5.41
CA SER A 607 -6.05 -4.06 5.50
C SER A 607 -6.89 -4.59 6.68
N ALA A 608 -6.95 -5.92 6.85
CA ALA A 608 -7.70 -6.56 7.92
C ALA A 608 -7.18 -6.20 9.32
N VAL A 609 -5.87 -6.33 9.58
CA VAL A 609 -5.30 -6.03 10.91
C VAL A 609 -5.30 -4.54 11.22
N THR A 610 -5.16 -3.69 10.20
CA THR A 610 -5.19 -2.22 10.37
C THR A 610 -6.60 -1.64 10.29
N SER A 611 -7.64 -2.45 10.12
CA SER A 611 -9.05 -2.02 10.15
C SER A 611 -9.50 -1.62 11.56
N GLY A 612 -8.94 -2.24 12.60
CA GLY A 612 -9.40 -2.13 13.99
C GLY A 612 -10.41 -3.22 14.38
N SER A 613 -10.61 -4.23 13.52
CA SER A 613 -11.40 -5.41 13.84
C SER A 613 -10.81 -6.16 15.05
N LYS A 614 -11.71 -6.65 15.92
CA LYS A 614 -11.35 -7.45 17.10
C LYS A 614 -11.04 -8.91 16.77
N ARG A 615 -11.34 -9.35 15.54
CA ARG A 615 -11.16 -10.74 15.09
C ARG A 615 -9.69 -11.07 14.77
N PHE A 616 -8.83 -10.07 14.66
CA PHE A 616 -7.42 -10.26 14.32
C PHE A 616 -6.53 -9.80 15.46
N PHE A 617 -5.55 -10.62 15.83
CA PHE A 617 -4.58 -10.29 16.86
C PHE A 617 -3.19 -10.86 16.55
N LEU A 618 -2.20 -10.36 17.28
CA LEU A 618 -0.81 -10.74 17.12
C LEU A 618 -0.60 -12.24 17.40
N GLY A 619 0.04 -12.95 16.48
CA GLY A 619 0.65 -14.25 16.76
C GLY A 619 1.89 -14.35 15.91
N THR A 620 3.06 -14.48 16.53
CA THR A 620 4.32 -14.32 15.78
C THR A 620 4.61 -15.49 14.87
N ASP A 621 4.20 -16.69 15.27
CA ASP A 621 4.70 -17.94 14.72
C ASP A 621 6.24 -17.92 14.63
N SER A 622 6.89 -17.35 15.65
CA SER A 622 8.34 -17.34 15.73
C SER A 622 8.81 -18.78 15.89
N ALA A 623 9.43 -19.30 14.85
CA ALA A 623 9.77 -20.70 14.69
C ALA A 623 11.27 -20.85 14.46
N PRO A 624 12.09 -20.83 15.54
CA PRO A 624 13.54 -20.92 15.44
C PRO A 624 13.99 -22.28 14.91
N HIS A 625 15.01 -22.24 14.05
CA HIS A 625 15.79 -23.37 13.59
C HIS A 625 17.26 -22.96 13.54
N GLU A 626 18.15 -23.89 13.91
CA GLU A 626 19.58 -23.73 13.72
C GLU A 626 19.90 -23.56 12.21
N ARG A 627 20.87 -22.70 11.90
CA ARG A 627 21.17 -22.23 10.54
C ARG A 627 21.38 -23.36 9.56
N ARG A 628 22.11 -24.43 9.93
CA ARG A 628 22.35 -25.58 9.04
C ARG A 628 21.08 -26.37 8.72
N LYS A 629 20.05 -26.31 9.58
CA LYS A 629 18.74 -26.91 9.29
C LYS A 629 17.90 -26.07 8.32
N LYS A 630 18.22 -24.79 8.14
CA LYS A 630 17.61 -23.90 7.14
C LYS A 630 18.38 -23.93 5.82
N GLU A 631 19.71 -23.90 5.89
CA GLU A 631 20.65 -23.84 4.76
C GLU A 631 21.10 -25.25 4.34
N CYS A 632 20.17 -26.12 3.99
CA CYS A 632 20.43 -27.48 3.52
C CYS A 632 19.54 -27.87 2.33
N SER A 633 19.71 -29.10 1.83
CA SER A 633 18.93 -29.61 0.70
C SER A 633 17.42 -29.71 0.96
N CYS A 634 17.02 -29.84 2.23
CA CYS A 634 15.62 -29.84 2.68
C CYS A 634 15.47 -28.91 3.89
N GLY A 635 15.52 -27.60 3.62
CA GLY A 635 15.46 -26.57 4.66
C GLY A 635 14.15 -26.58 5.44
N CYS A 636 14.23 -26.56 6.77
CA CYS A 636 13.06 -26.54 7.64
C CYS A 636 12.19 -25.28 7.41
N ALA A 637 10.87 -25.43 7.51
CA ALA A 637 9.93 -24.32 7.48
C ALA A 637 9.85 -23.62 8.85
N GLY A 638 10.03 -22.30 8.86
CA GLY A 638 9.93 -21.47 10.06
C GLY A 638 10.77 -20.20 9.96
N ILE A 639 10.23 -19.07 10.44
CA ILE A 639 10.96 -17.79 10.49
C ILE A 639 11.13 -17.42 11.95
N TYR A 640 12.36 -17.09 12.35
CA TYR A 640 12.64 -16.65 13.71
C TYR A 640 12.50 -15.14 13.83
N ASN A 641 11.43 -14.65 14.46
CA ASN A 641 11.10 -13.21 14.45
C ASN A 641 10.89 -12.61 15.86
N SER A 642 10.91 -13.42 16.94
CA SER A 642 10.72 -12.94 18.32
C SER A 642 11.56 -11.69 18.66
N PRO A 643 12.86 -11.60 18.27
CA PRO A 643 13.68 -10.43 18.59
C PRO A 643 13.24 -9.12 17.91
N VAL A 644 12.49 -9.20 16.82
CA VAL A 644 12.13 -8.04 15.96
C VAL A 644 10.62 -7.83 15.83
N ALA A 645 9.79 -8.75 16.33
CA ALA A 645 8.36 -8.81 16.04
C ALA A 645 7.63 -7.48 16.30
N LEU A 646 7.82 -6.86 17.47
CA LEU A 646 7.14 -5.61 17.80
C LEU A 646 7.59 -4.43 16.93
N SER A 647 8.88 -4.37 16.59
CA SER A 647 9.41 -3.37 15.66
C SER A 647 8.75 -3.48 14.29
N LEU A 648 8.57 -4.72 13.81
CA LEU A 648 7.97 -5.00 12.52
C LEU A 648 6.47 -4.71 12.50
N TYR A 649 5.72 -5.04 13.56
CA TYR A 649 4.31 -4.63 13.65
C TYR A 649 4.16 -3.12 13.72
N ALA A 650 4.99 -2.43 14.51
CA ALA A 650 4.97 -0.97 14.59
C ALA A 650 5.22 -0.33 13.21
N LYS A 651 6.21 -0.84 12.47
CA LYS A 651 6.49 -0.43 11.08
C LYS A 651 5.26 -0.57 10.19
N VAL A 652 4.62 -1.74 10.16
CA VAL A 652 3.43 -1.99 9.30
C VAL A 652 2.29 -1.06 9.66
N PHE A 653 2.00 -0.87 10.96
CA PHE A 653 0.91 0.00 11.41
C PHE A 653 1.24 1.48 11.20
N GLU A 654 2.52 1.89 11.23
CA GLU A 654 2.95 3.24 10.83
C GLU A 654 2.77 3.48 9.34
N GLU A 655 3.28 2.59 8.50
CA GLU A 655 3.17 2.67 7.03
C GLU A 655 1.70 2.69 6.57
N ALA A 656 0.81 2.00 7.31
CA ALA A 656 -0.64 2.01 7.05
C ALA A 656 -1.38 3.22 7.67
N GLY A 657 -0.71 4.14 8.36
CA GLY A 657 -1.34 5.28 9.03
C GLY A 657 -2.30 4.89 10.17
N ALA A 658 -2.01 3.77 10.84
CA ALA A 658 -2.90 3.07 11.76
C ALA A 658 -2.27 2.77 13.14
N LEU A 659 -1.18 3.44 13.54
CA LEU A 659 -0.51 3.23 14.84
C LEU A 659 -1.45 3.27 16.05
N ASP A 660 -2.54 4.04 16.00
CA ASP A 660 -3.55 4.07 17.07
C ASP A 660 -4.31 2.75 17.27
N LYS A 661 -4.22 1.83 16.31
CA LYS A 661 -4.84 0.50 16.36
C LYS A 661 -3.86 -0.60 16.78
N LEU A 662 -2.55 -0.28 16.84
CA LEU A 662 -1.51 -1.25 17.17
C LEU A 662 -1.77 -1.87 18.55
N GLU A 663 -2.07 -1.05 19.57
CA GLU A 663 -2.30 -1.53 20.94
C GLU A 663 -3.45 -2.55 21.01
N ALA A 664 -4.54 -2.32 20.27
CA ALA A 664 -5.65 -3.26 20.25
C ALA A 664 -5.24 -4.61 19.66
N PHE A 665 -4.55 -4.58 18.51
CA PHE A 665 -4.06 -5.78 17.82
C PHE A 665 -3.06 -6.57 18.66
N THR A 666 -2.13 -5.91 19.35
CA THR A 666 -1.05 -6.57 20.10
C THR A 666 -1.41 -6.92 21.54
N SER A 667 -2.38 -6.22 22.16
CA SER A 667 -2.55 -6.24 23.61
C SER A 667 -3.99 -6.43 24.10
N PHE A 668 -5.01 -6.23 23.25
CA PHE A 668 -6.43 -6.27 23.69
C PHE A 668 -7.23 -7.39 23.04
N ASN A 669 -7.13 -7.55 21.73
CA ASN A 669 -7.98 -8.46 20.97
C ASN A 669 -7.77 -9.93 21.36
N GLY A 670 -6.52 -10.36 21.53
CA GLY A 670 -6.20 -11.72 21.98
C GLY A 670 -6.70 -12.04 23.39
N PRO A 671 -6.37 -11.26 24.44
CA PRO A 671 -6.87 -11.58 25.78
C PRO A 671 -8.39 -11.51 25.86
N ASP A 672 -9.05 -10.58 25.14
CA ASP A 672 -10.50 -10.54 25.05
C ASP A 672 -11.08 -11.83 24.43
N PHE A 673 -10.46 -12.39 23.39
CA PHE A 673 -10.90 -13.64 22.76
C PHE A 673 -10.72 -14.86 23.68
N TYR A 674 -9.56 -14.96 24.33
CA TYR A 674 -9.22 -16.03 25.26
C TYR A 674 -9.88 -15.91 26.63
N GLY A 675 -10.59 -14.80 26.91
CA GLY A 675 -11.24 -14.58 28.21
C GLY A 675 -10.24 -14.28 29.34
N LEU A 676 -9.11 -13.67 29.00
CA LEU A 676 -8.04 -13.30 29.92
C LEU A 676 -8.06 -11.79 30.21
N PRO A 677 -7.59 -11.35 31.40
CA PRO A 677 -7.46 -9.93 31.67
C PRO A 677 -6.42 -9.30 30.74
N ARG A 678 -6.65 -8.05 30.34
CA ARG A 678 -5.62 -7.25 29.64
C ARG A 678 -4.48 -6.94 30.61
N ASN A 679 -3.24 -6.93 30.12
CA ASN A 679 -2.10 -6.58 30.95
C ASN A 679 -2.23 -5.14 31.48
N THR A 680 -1.69 -4.88 32.66
CA THR A 680 -1.65 -3.54 33.28
C THR A 680 -0.33 -2.83 33.03
N SER A 681 0.75 -3.60 32.92
CA SER A 681 2.09 -3.16 32.54
C SER A 681 2.09 -2.48 31.17
N LYS A 682 3.04 -1.59 30.96
CA LYS A 682 3.22 -0.84 29.71
C LYS A 682 4.62 -1.11 29.16
N ILE A 683 4.73 -1.06 27.83
CA ILE A 683 6.02 -1.01 27.12
C ILE A 683 6.09 0.25 26.27
N LYS A 684 7.31 0.66 25.93
CA LYS A 684 7.55 1.83 25.11
C LYS A 684 8.29 1.44 23.84
N LEU A 685 7.67 1.71 22.69
CA LEU A 685 8.28 1.63 21.36
C LEU A 685 8.85 3.01 21.04
N ARG A 686 10.17 3.11 20.88
CA ARG A 686 10.84 4.37 20.51
C ARG A 686 11.21 4.34 19.04
N LYS A 687 11.11 5.47 18.36
CA LYS A 687 11.57 5.62 16.99
C LYS A 687 13.08 5.89 17.00
N SER A 688 13.84 4.80 17.07
CA SER A 688 15.30 4.76 17.18
C SER A 688 15.81 3.72 16.19
N GLN A 689 16.69 4.15 15.28
CA GLN A 689 17.26 3.23 14.30
C GLN A 689 18.20 2.26 15.01
N TRP A 690 18.01 0.98 14.76
CA TRP A 690 18.90 -0.08 15.25
C TRP A 690 19.06 -1.15 14.19
N ARG A 691 20.23 -1.81 14.21
CA ARG A 691 20.57 -2.85 13.24
C ARG A 691 20.30 -4.23 13.84
N VAL A 692 19.56 -5.05 13.11
CA VAL A 692 19.30 -6.44 13.48
C VAL A 692 20.61 -7.23 13.31
N PRO A 693 21.04 -8.04 14.30
CA PRO A 693 22.20 -8.90 14.15
C PRO A 693 22.09 -9.83 12.94
N GLU A 694 23.20 -10.06 12.23
CA GLU A 694 23.26 -10.97 11.08
C GLU A 694 22.98 -12.43 11.49
N SER A 695 23.42 -12.81 12.69
CA SER A 695 23.15 -14.10 13.32
C SER A 695 23.19 -13.94 14.85
N LEU A 696 22.62 -14.93 15.54
CA LEU A 696 22.71 -15.09 16.99
C LEU A 696 23.40 -16.41 17.28
N SER A 697 24.56 -16.36 17.93
CA SER A 697 25.40 -17.53 18.19
C SER A 697 25.12 -18.14 19.56
N PHE A 698 24.98 -19.47 19.59
CA PHE A 698 24.76 -20.28 20.79
C PHE A 698 25.70 -21.50 20.78
N THR A 699 25.76 -22.24 21.88
CA THR A 699 26.61 -23.44 22.02
C THR A 699 26.30 -24.52 20.99
N PHE A 700 25.05 -24.66 20.57
CA PHE A 700 24.62 -25.64 19.56
C PHE A 700 24.74 -25.14 18.12
N GLY A 701 25.05 -23.87 17.88
CA GLY A 701 25.13 -23.27 16.55
C GLY A 701 24.52 -21.88 16.46
N GLU A 702 24.22 -21.43 15.24
CA GLU A 702 23.67 -20.09 14.98
C GLU A 702 22.19 -20.15 14.64
N ILE A 703 21.44 -19.10 15.00
CA ILE A 703 20.09 -18.83 14.50
C ILE A 703 20.11 -17.50 13.75
N VAL A 704 19.51 -17.47 12.55
CA VAL A 704 19.39 -16.26 11.75
C VAL A 704 18.02 -15.61 12.01
N PRO A 705 17.96 -14.39 12.57
CA PRO A 705 16.69 -13.71 12.80
C PRO A 705 16.10 -13.17 11.48
N MET A 706 14.78 -12.96 11.49
CA MET A 706 14.08 -12.21 10.45
C MET A 706 14.70 -10.82 10.32
N PHE A 707 14.94 -10.36 9.08
CA PHE A 707 15.59 -9.08 8.79
C PHE A 707 17.06 -9.00 9.31
N ALA A 708 17.74 -10.14 9.47
CA ALA A 708 19.18 -10.18 9.76
C ALA A 708 19.98 -9.18 8.91
N GLY A 709 20.80 -8.35 9.56
CA GLY A 709 21.65 -7.35 8.91
C GLY A 709 20.95 -6.03 8.56
N GLU A 710 19.62 -6.00 8.53
CA GLU A 710 18.83 -4.84 8.14
C GLU A 710 18.67 -3.83 9.30
N THR A 711 18.31 -2.58 8.95
CA THR A 711 18.02 -1.53 9.95
C THR A 711 16.50 -1.40 10.15
N LEU A 712 16.07 -1.37 11.41
CA LEU A 712 14.68 -1.13 11.81
C LEU A 712 14.54 0.22 12.50
N GLU A 713 13.39 0.88 12.33
CA GLU A 713 13.14 2.24 12.86
C GLU A 713 12.54 2.26 14.27
N TRP A 714 11.92 1.16 14.70
CA TRP A 714 11.22 1.06 15.97
C TRP A 714 11.99 0.12 16.91
N GLU A 715 12.27 0.59 18.11
CA GLU A 715 12.96 -0.17 19.16
C GLU A 715 12.05 -0.32 20.39
N PRO A 716 11.65 -1.55 20.77
CA PRO A 716 10.90 -1.80 21.99
C PRO A 716 11.80 -1.73 23.24
N SER A 717 11.32 -1.01 24.25
CA SER A 717 11.95 -0.87 25.56
C SER A 717 10.92 -1.08 26.67
N LEU A 718 11.34 -1.68 27.78
CA LEU A 718 10.55 -1.74 29.00
C LEU A 718 10.49 -0.33 29.63
N ILE A 719 9.42 -0.05 30.38
CA ILE A 719 9.24 1.21 31.11
C ILE A 719 9.84 1.11 32.51
#